data_AF-A0A1S8BIP1-F1
#
_entry.id   AF-A0A1S8BIP1-F1
#
_cell.length_a   1.000
_cell.length_b   1.000
_cell.length_c   1.000
_cell.angle_alpha   90.00
_cell.angle_beta   90.00
_cell.angle_gamma   90.00
#
_symmetry.space_group_name_H-M   'P 1'
#
loop_
_entity.id
_entity.type
_entity.pdbx_description
1 polymer ?
#
loop_
_entity_poly.entity_id
_entity_poly.type
_entity_poly.pdbx_seq_one_letter_code
_entity_poly.pdbx_strand_id
1 'polypeptide(L)'
;MALLQFISAGLPEAQLPVTIHADHMIMADKGAEYDLENAKREHREVYAFLASACAKYNMGFWRPGSGIIHTILLENYAFPGGLIIGTDSHTPNAGGLGMLGVGVGGSDAVDAMAGMSWELQCPKIMGVRLTGKLQGWASSKDIILKLAGIVSVSGGKGSIVEFYGPGTETLGATAMATICNMSAEIGSTSCIFPYSEAMARYLSATKREFVDHAARNYMGLFRPDHGSDKYYDEVIELDLNTLEPHINGPYTPDLSHPLSKFSNEVKDCEWPRQLSHAMVGSCTNSSWEDLKKASELVRQAEAAGLKPRVPFFVTAGSEQVRATVERDGVLSAFQEAGAVLLSNSCGPCVGQWNRTEIEKGVTNSVISSFNRNFVGRHDGNPGTHSFVTSPELVTAFAYSGSLQFNPMTDGLVDSKGQAFMFTAPVAEELPTLFEHGQCYYQGPADDRDALTVQVDPNSDRLQLLQPFAPWEAGNAEDLTILLKVRGKCTTDHISPAGPWYNYRGHLENISNNLLIGAENAFIPDISSRGHALDLTASPTSTVFPVPEVARKYKHAGMRWAIIGGNNYGEGSSREHAALEPRYLGGVAVVAISFARIHETNLKKQGMLPLTFVDPAAYSRIQADDKVDILVSRISTADPTGGYVNYLSQADAQSRGLYQIKGNQVYIGVDSTTVLDPSGTGRPSVRIQSNTAFTHGLFILDLAHMPGSVCGSWPAYWMYGPNWPYSGEIDMIEGVNNQQVNQMTLHTAAGCTVTVGEGGQSGTSGNSNCNANSGYDGCGVTSNTANSYGTGFNNVGGGVYATFWNQGSIQVWFFPRGSIPSDISAGTPNPLAWGQPMTHFAGCAFDNFIKNNNIVFDVTFCGQWAGNVWSSGTCAAQTGNGNCINYVANNPGVFSESYWLINSLKVYNVPT
;
A
#
# COMPACT_ATOMS: atom_id res chain seq x y z
N MET A 1 -16.35 -7.21 11.60
CA MET A 1 -16.46 -7.12 10.13
C MET A 1 -15.68 -8.24 9.45
N ALA A 2 -14.37 -8.38 9.65
CA ALA A 2 -13.58 -9.52 9.12
C ALA A 2 -14.23 -10.91 9.32
N LEU A 3 -14.69 -11.25 10.53
CA LEU A 3 -15.38 -12.53 10.76
C LEU A 3 -16.72 -12.66 10.00
N LEU A 4 -17.43 -11.57 9.74
CA LEU A 4 -18.65 -11.59 8.92
C LEU A 4 -18.31 -11.89 7.45
N GLN A 5 -17.22 -11.32 6.93
CA GLN A 5 -16.70 -11.66 5.60
C GLN A 5 -16.23 -13.11 5.52
N PHE A 6 -15.55 -13.61 6.57
CA PHE A 6 -15.13 -15.01 6.64
C PHE A 6 -16.33 -15.97 6.66
N ILE A 7 -17.39 -15.64 7.41
CA ILE A 7 -18.67 -16.38 7.38
C ILE A 7 -19.23 -16.43 5.96
N SER A 8 -19.21 -15.29 5.24
CA SER A 8 -19.68 -15.22 3.85
C SER A 8 -18.81 -16.03 2.87
N ALA A 9 -17.55 -16.31 3.19
CA ALA A 9 -16.70 -17.18 2.38
C ALA A 9 -17.12 -18.66 2.45
N GLY A 10 -17.92 -19.05 3.45
CA GLY A 10 -18.48 -20.40 3.58
C GLY A 10 -17.47 -21.49 3.95
N LEU A 11 -16.29 -21.11 4.45
CA LEU A 11 -15.25 -22.05 4.89
C LEU A 11 -15.55 -22.61 6.29
N PRO A 12 -15.19 -23.89 6.56
CA PRO A 12 -15.47 -24.53 7.84
C PRO A 12 -14.53 -24.04 8.96
N GLU A 13 -13.32 -23.59 8.62
CA GLU A 13 -12.31 -23.11 9.57
C GLU A 13 -11.25 -22.24 8.92
N ALA A 14 -10.56 -21.43 9.72
CA ALA A 14 -9.37 -20.72 9.27
C ALA A 14 -8.22 -21.70 8.98
N GLN A 15 -7.47 -21.43 7.91
CA GLN A 15 -6.36 -22.27 7.43
C GLN A 15 -5.03 -21.97 8.13
N LEU A 16 -5.00 -20.99 9.03
CA LEU A 16 -3.82 -20.58 9.80
C LEU A 16 -4.22 -20.16 11.22
N PRO A 17 -3.26 -20.06 12.17
CA PRO A 17 -3.56 -19.59 13.52
C PRO A 17 -4.10 -18.16 13.52
N VAL A 18 -5.30 -17.98 14.09
CA VAL A 18 -5.97 -16.68 14.21
C VAL A 18 -6.32 -16.42 15.66
N THR A 19 -6.14 -15.18 16.10
CA THR A 19 -6.60 -14.71 17.42
C THR A 19 -7.37 -13.42 17.31
N ILE A 20 -8.44 -13.30 18.09
CA ILE A 20 -9.25 -12.09 18.22
C ILE A 20 -9.06 -11.52 19.63
N HIS A 21 -8.90 -10.20 19.72
CA HIS A 21 -8.64 -9.47 20.96
C HIS A 21 -9.74 -8.44 21.20
N ALA A 22 -10.30 -8.42 22.42
CA ALA A 22 -11.42 -7.56 22.78
C ALA A 22 -10.98 -6.35 23.63
N ASP A 23 -10.35 -5.38 22.97
CA ASP A 23 -9.66 -4.22 23.59
C ASP A 23 -10.17 -2.83 23.13
N HIS A 24 -10.95 -2.77 22.05
CA HIS A 24 -11.43 -1.51 21.44
C HIS A 24 -12.81 -1.03 21.92
N MET A 25 -13.50 -1.82 22.75
CA MET A 25 -14.88 -1.53 23.17
C MET A 25 -15.01 -1.36 24.69
N ILE A 26 -13.92 -1.04 25.39
CA ILE A 26 -13.98 -0.69 26.81
C ILE A 26 -13.77 0.82 26.91
N MET A 27 -14.83 1.54 27.25
CA MET A 27 -14.83 3.00 27.39
C MET A 27 -14.32 3.40 28.77
N ALA A 28 -13.33 4.30 28.80
CA ALA A 28 -12.86 4.89 30.05
C ALA A 28 -13.90 5.88 30.61
N ASP A 29 -14.35 5.69 31.85
CA ASP A 29 -15.33 6.54 32.53
C ASP A 29 -14.99 6.71 34.01
N LYS A 30 -15.08 5.64 34.81
CA LYS A 30 -14.93 5.70 36.28
C LYS A 30 -13.74 4.89 36.81
N GLY A 31 -13.03 4.20 35.93
CA GLY A 31 -11.87 3.37 36.27
C GLY A 31 -12.08 1.89 35.94
N ALA A 32 -10.98 1.16 35.96
CA ALA A 32 -10.84 -0.17 35.34
C ALA A 32 -11.98 -1.16 35.61
N GLU A 33 -12.35 -1.36 36.88
CA GLU A 33 -13.36 -2.36 37.26
C GLU A 33 -14.75 -2.01 36.74
N TYR A 34 -15.20 -0.77 36.98
CA TYR A 34 -16.50 -0.29 36.51
C TYR A 34 -16.56 -0.30 34.98
N ASP A 35 -15.53 0.21 34.33
CA ASP A 35 -15.47 0.33 32.88
C ASP A 35 -15.53 -1.05 32.18
N LEU A 36 -14.81 -2.03 32.73
CA LEU A 36 -14.82 -3.41 32.21
C LEU A 36 -16.18 -4.09 32.38
N GLU A 37 -16.79 -4.00 33.56
CA GLU A 37 -18.12 -4.58 33.81
C GLU A 37 -19.20 -3.89 32.97
N ASN A 38 -19.10 -2.57 32.79
CA ASN A 38 -19.99 -1.84 31.92
C ASN A 38 -19.85 -2.30 30.46
N ALA A 39 -18.63 -2.44 29.96
CA ALA A 39 -18.38 -2.93 28.61
C ALA A 39 -18.92 -4.34 28.38
N LYS A 40 -18.73 -5.27 29.34
CA LYS A 40 -19.30 -6.62 29.27
C LYS A 40 -20.82 -6.61 29.16
N ARG A 41 -21.49 -5.68 29.86
CA ARG A 41 -22.95 -5.50 29.81
C ARG A 41 -23.40 -4.87 28.47
N GLU A 42 -22.79 -3.77 28.07
CA GLU A 42 -23.19 -2.98 26.89
C GLU A 42 -22.84 -3.65 25.56
N HIS A 43 -21.80 -4.47 25.53
CA HIS A 43 -21.33 -5.13 24.31
C HIS A 43 -21.44 -6.66 24.38
N ARG A 44 -22.30 -7.16 25.28
CA ARG A 44 -22.54 -8.61 25.47
C ARG A 44 -22.78 -9.35 24.16
N GLU A 45 -23.53 -8.73 23.25
CA GLU A 45 -23.92 -9.32 21.98
C GLU A 45 -22.72 -9.48 21.05
N VAL A 46 -21.92 -8.42 20.91
CA VAL A 46 -20.71 -8.45 20.08
C VAL A 46 -19.70 -9.44 20.65
N TYR A 47 -19.51 -9.46 21.97
CA TYR A 47 -18.62 -10.43 22.61
C TYR A 47 -19.09 -11.88 22.45
N ALA A 48 -20.41 -12.14 22.53
CA ALA A 48 -20.98 -13.46 22.28
C ALA A 48 -20.80 -13.90 20.80
N PHE A 49 -20.98 -12.97 19.86
CA PHE A 49 -20.66 -13.20 18.45
C PHE A 49 -19.19 -13.56 18.24
N LEU A 50 -18.26 -12.75 18.75
CA LEU A 50 -16.82 -13.01 18.61
C LEU A 50 -16.43 -14.35 19.23
N ALA A 51 -16.87 -14.63 20.46
CA ALA A 51 -16.56 -15.88 21.16
C ALA A 51 -17.12 -17.11 20.44
N SER A 52 -18.36 -17.06 19.94
CA SER A 52 -18.98 -18.19 19.23
C SER A 52 -18.37 -18.40 17.83
N ALA A 53 -18.05 -17.32 17.12
CA ALA A 53 -17.36 -17.39 15.83
C ALA A 53 -15.95 -17.98 15.99
N CYS A 54 -15.18 -17.55 16.99
CA CYS A 54 -13.85 -18.09 17.26
C CYS A 54 -13.89 -19.59 17.59
N ALA A 55 -14.83 -19.99 18.46
CA ALA A 55 -15.02 -21.39 18.83
C ALA A 55 -15.36 -22.27 17.60
N LYS A 56 -16.24 -21.79 16.71
CA LYS A 56 -16.64 -22.50 15.49
C LYS A 56 -15.51 -22.62 14.47
N TYR A 57 -14.81 -21.53 14.19
CA TYR A 57 -13.88 -21.44 13.05
C TYR A 57 -12.41 -21.71 13.39
N ASN A 58 -12.13 -22.38 14.52
CA ASN A 58 -10.77 -22.73 14.97
C ASN A 58 -9.87 -21.51 15.25
N MET A 59 -10.38 -20.54 16.01
CA MET A 59 -9.64 -19.32 16.34
C MET A 59 -9.56 -19.13 17.86
N GLY A 60 -8.48 -18.51 18.34
CA GLY A 60 -8.35 -18.10 19.73
C GLY A 60 -9.09 -16.79 20.02
N PHE A 61 -9.67 -16.66 21.21
CA PHE A 61 -10.34 -15.44 21.65
C PHE A 61 -9.80 -14.94 22.98
N TRP A 62 -9.21 -13.74 22.99
CA TRP A 62 -8.85 -13.00 24.18
C TRP A 62 -10.02 -12.12 24.63
N ARG A 63 -10.66 -12.53 25.74
CA ARG A 63 -11.86 -11.88 26.28
C ARG A 63 -11.59 -10.45 26.77
N PRO A 64 -12.63 -9.62 26.94
CA PRO A 64 -12.49 -8.26 27.45
C PRO A 64 -11.77 -8.23 28.80
N GLY A 65 -10.76 -7.36 28.93
CA GLY A 65 -9.91 -7.24 30.13
C GLY A 65 -8.55 -7.94 30.00
N SER A 66 -8.37 -8.78 28.99
CA SER A 66 -7.10 -9.49 28.71
C SER A 66 -5.92 -8.55 28.46
N GLY A 67 -6.11 -7.48 27.71
CA GLY A 67 -5.04 -6.63 27.24
C GLY A 67 -5.24 -6.12 25.82
N ILE A 68 -4.38 -5.18 25.44
CA ILE A 68 -4.31 -4.60 24.12
C ILE A 68 -3.60 -5.58 23.18
N ILE A 69 -4.15 -5.75 21.98
CA ILE A 69 -3.72 -6.74 20.97
C ILE A 69 -2.19 -6.82 20.82
N HIS A 70 -1.50 -5.69 20.71
CA HIS A 70 -0.06 -5.63 20.43
C HIS A 70 0.81 -6.03 21.62
N THR A 71 0.35 -5.76 22.84
CA THR A 71 1.03 -6.20 24.06
C THR A 71 0.89 -7.71 24.21
N ILE A 72 -0.33 -8.23 24.07
CA ILE A 72 -0.58 -9.68 24.08
C ILE A 72 0.21 -10.37 22.95
N LEU A 73 0.28 -9.74 21.77
CA LEU A 73 1.07 -10.22 20.64
C LEU A 73 2.54 -10.38 21.00
N LEU A 74 3.16 -9.33 21.55
CA LEU A 74 4.57 -9.35 21.92
C LEU A 74 4.85 -10.42 23.00
N GLU A 75 3.97 -10.53 24.00
CA GLU A 75 4.09 -11.46 25.14
C GLU A 75 3.93 -12.93 24.75
N ASN A 76 3.12 -13.25 23.74
CA ASN A 76 2.68 -14.63 23.48
C ASN A 76 3.00 -15.15 22.07
N TYR A 77 2.95 -14.29 21.05
CA TYR A 77 2.87 -14.73 19.64
C TYR A 77 4.04 -14.24 18.78
N ALA A 78 4.67 -13.11 19.12
CA ALA A 78 5.80 -12.59 18.35
C ALA A 78 7.04 -13.48 18.56
N PHE A 79 7.79 -13.72 17.48
CA PHE A 79 9.08 -14.41 17.51
C PHE A 79 9.96 -14.03 16.30
N PRO A 80 11.29 -14.17 16.41
CA PRO A 80 12.21 -13.82 15.31
C PRO A 80 11.92 -14.60 14.02
N GLY A 81 11.81 -13.89 12.91
CA GLY A 81 11.59 -14.46 11.57
C GLY A 81 10.15 -14.81 11.24
N GLY A 82 9.20 -14.63 12.17
CA GLY A 82 7.79 -14.77 11.86
C GLY A 82 7.26 -13.64 10.98
N LEU A 83 6.16 -13.92 10.26
CA LEU A 83 5.35 -12.92 9.55
C LEU A 83 3.94 -12.94 10.16
N ILE A 84 3.44 -11.76 10.53
CA ILE A 84 2.05 -11.61 10.97
C ILE A 84 1.38 -10.44 10.27
N ILE A 85 0.14 -10.65 9.87
CA ILE A 85 -0.76 -9.57 9.47
C ILE A 85 -1.84 -9.39 10.55
N GLY A 86 -2.12 -8.15 10.89
CA GLY A 86 -3.13 -7.80 11.90
C GLY A 86 -4.08 -6.75 11.37
N THR A 87 -5.36 -6.85 11.72
CA THR A 87 -6.39 -5.86 11.31
C THR A 87 -6.28 -4.55 12.10
N ASP A 88 -5.07 -4.10 12.37
CA ASP A 88 -4.72 -2.91 13.13
C ASP A 88 -3.40 -2.31 12.60
N SER A 89 -3.32 -0.98 12.52
CA SER A 89 -2.16 -0.28 11.95
C SER A 89 -0.88 -0.44 12.77
N HIS A 90 -0.98 -0.68 14.09
CA HIS A 90 0.16 -0.75 15.01
C HIS A 90 0.74 -2.17 15.16
N THR A 91 0.28 -3.12 14.33
CA THR A 91 0.85 -4.48 14.19
C THR A 91 2.38 -4.50 14.00
N PRO A 92 3.03 -3.49 13.36
CA PRO A 92 4.49 -3.38 13.34
C PRO A 92 5.18 -3.45 14.71
N ASN A 93 4.46 -3.24 15.83
CA ASN A 93 4.96 -3.50 17.19
C ASN A 93 5.70 -4.84 17.34
N ALA A 94 5.28 -5.88 16.59
CA ALA A 94 5.93 -7.20 16.57
C ALA A 94 7.42 -7.17 16.15
N GLY A 95 7.82 -6.14 15.39
CA GLY A 95 9.20 -5.91 14.94
C GLY A 95 10.21 -5.73 16.07
N GLY A 96 9.75 -5.34 17.25
CA GLY A 96 10.58 -5.28 18.45
C GLY A 96 11.07 -6.64 18.94
N LEU A 97 10.49 -7.73 18.43
CA LEU A 97 10.92 -9.11 18.70
C LEU A 97 11.38 -9.83 17.41
N GLY A 98 11.83 -9.08 16.41
CA GLY A 98 12.35 -9.61 15.15
C GLY A 98 11.29 -10.28 14.25
N MET A 99 10.00 -10.02 14.50
CA MET A 99 8.90 -10.52 13.70
C MET A 99 8.41 -9.44 12.72
N LEU A 100 8.24 -9.77 11.45
CA LEU A 100 7.67 -8.81 10.49
C LEU A 100 6.16 -8.70 10.70
N GLY A 101 5.71 -7.59 11.31
CA GLY A 101 4.30 -7.32 11.57
C GLY A 101 3.73 -6.26 10.61
N VAL A 102 2.63 -6.57 9.91
CA VAL A 102 2.01 -5.66 8.93
C VAL A 102 0.54 -5.42 9.26
N GLY A 103 0.15 -4.14 9.38
CA GLY A 103 -1.25 -3.76 9.53
C GLY A 103 -2.02 -3.91 8.22
N VAL A 104 -3.21 -4.51 8.22
CA VAL A 104 -4.02 -4.75 7.02
C VAL A 104 -5.50 -4.47 7.27
N GLY A 105 -6.30 -4.43 6.19
CA GLY A 105 -7.77 -4.44 6.31
C GLY A 105 -8.33 -5.80 6.71
N GLY A 106 -9.63 -5.85 7.02
CA GLY A 106 -10.29 -7.11 7.37
C GLY A 106 -10.31 -8.11 6.22
N SER A 107 -10.54 -7.66 4.99
CA SER A 107 -10.53 -8.54 3.80
C SER A 107 -9.18 -9.20 3.54
N ASP A 108 -8.05 -8.50 3.74
CA ASP A 108 -6.71 -9.10 3.61
C ASP A 108 -6.48 -10.18 4.68
N ALA A 109 -6.96 -9.95 5.91
CA ALA A 109 -6.93 -10.98 6.93
C ALA A 109 -7.81 -12.18 6.52
N VAL A 110 -8.95 -11.95 5.87
CA VAL A 110 -9.84 -13.02 5.37
C VAL A 110 -9.18 -13.84 4.27
N ASP A 111 -8.44 -13.24 3.34
CA ASP A 111 -7.63 -13.98 2.36
C ASP A 111 -6.71 -14.98 3.06
N ALA A 112 -5.94 -14.50 4.03
CA ALA A 112 -4.99 -15.34 4.77
C ALA A 112 -5.74 -16.42 5.57
N MET A 113 -6.81 -16.06 6.27
CA MET A 113 -7.68 -17.03 6.97
C MET A 113 -8.25 -18.09 6.02
N ALA A 114 -8.50 -17.74 4.75
CA ALA A 114 -9.00 -18.65 3.72
C ALA A 114 -7.91 -19.50 3.05
N GLY A 115 -6.63 -19.31 3.41
CA GLY A 115 -5.49 -19.99 2.79
C GLY A 115 -5.07 -19.41 1.44
N MET A 116 -5.56 -18.21 1.09
CA MET A 116 -5.13 -17.49 -0.10
C MET A 116 -3.78 -16.82 0.12
N SER A 117 -3.04 -16.60 -0.97
CA SER A 117 -1.83 -15.78 -0.92
C SER A 117 -2.18 -14.34 -0.60
N TRP A 118 -1.52 -13.76 0.39
CA TRP A 118 -1.62 -12.33 0.69
C TRP A 118 -0.64 -11.55 -0.20
N GLU A 119 -1.15 -10.57 -0.93
CA GLU A 119 -0.36 -9.73 -1.83
C GLU A 119 0.13 -8.46 -1.12
N LEU A 120 1.42 -8.18 -1.28
CA LEU A 120 2.06 -6.96 -0.79
C LEU A 120 2.95 -6.39 -1.90
N GLN A 121 2.79 -5.09 -2.19
CA GLN A 121 3.74 -4.38 -3.04
C GLN A 121 5.13 -4.49 -2.41
N CYS A 122 6.11 -5.00 -3.16
CA CYS A 122 7.47 -5.20 -2.68
C CYS A 122 8.02 -3.90 -2.04
N PRO A 123 8.25 -3.87 -0.72
CA PRO A 123 8.64 -2.65 -0.04
C PRO A 123 10.08 -2.25 -0.36
N LYS A 124 10.33 -0.94 -0.37
CA LYS A 124 11.68 -0.39 -0.22
C LYS A 124 12.20 -0.60 1.22
N ILE A 125 13.49 -0.42 1.45
CA ILE A 125 14.09 -0.47 2.78
C ILE A 125 14.64 0.90 3.18
N MET A 126 14.11 1.45 4.27
CA MET A 126 14.64 2.64 4.94
C MET A 126 15.49 2.17 6.13
N GLY A 127 16.81 2.26 6.01
CA GLY A 127 17.74 1.88 7.06
C GLY A 127 17.91 3.00 8.09
N VAL A 128 17.65 2.72 9.37
CA VAL A 128 17.89 3.67 10.47
C VAL A 128 19.04 3.17 11.33
N ARG A 129 20.20 3.80 11.17
CA ARG A 129 21.43 3.44 11.89
C ARG A 129 21.46 4.12 13.26
N LEU A 130 21.37 3.32 14.32
CA LEU A 130 21.53 3.79 15.69
C LEU A 130 22.99 3.66 16.14
N THR A 131 23.51 4.72 16.75
CA THR A 131 24.83 4.74 17.40
C THR A 131 24.72 5.31 18.80
N GLY A 132 25.72 5.08 19.66
CA GLY A 132 25.69 5.56 21.04
C GLY A 132 24.71 4.81 21.95
N LYS A 133 24.34 5.41 23.07
CA LYS A 133 23.33 4.90 24.02
C LYS A 133 22.49 6.03 24.58
N LEU A 134 21.22 5.76 24.88
CA LEU A 134 20.33 6.72 25.54
C LEU A 134 20.87 7.11 26.93
N GLN A 135 20.68 8.37 27.33
CA GLN A 135 21.15 8.91 28.61
C GLN A 135 20.11 9.80 29.27
N GLY A 136 20.06 9.75 30.61
CA GLY A 136 19.22 10.63 31.41
C GLY A 136 17.73 10.47 31.10
N TRP A 137 17.09 11.57 30.65
CA TRP A 137 15.65 11.61 30.37
C TRP A 137 15.28 11.08 28.98
N ALA A 138 16.25 10.88 28.08
CA ALA A 138 15.98 10.36 26.75
C ALA A 138 15.56 8.88 26.81
N SER A 139 14.52 8.54 26.07
CA SER A 139 13.83 7.26 26.08
C SER A 139 13.75 6.66 24.67
N SER A 140 13.36 5.39 24.58
CA SER A 140 13.10 4.74 23.28
C SER A 140 12.03 5.46 22.45
N LYS A 141 11.05 6.08 23.12
CA LYS A 141 10.00 6.86 22.48
C LYS A 141 10.57 8.06 21.71
N ASP A 142 11.65 8.66 22.19
CA ASP A 142 12.26 9.83 21.56
C ASP A 142 12.92 9.49 20.22
N ILE A 143 13.36 8.25 20.02
CA ILE A 143 13.94 7.78 18.75
C ILE A 143 12.90 7.88 17.64
N ILE A 144 11.69 7.34 17.88
CA ILE A 144 10.63 7.35 16.87
C ILE A 144 9.94 8.71 16.74
N LEU A 145 9.84 9.50 17.82
CA LEU A 145 9.35 10.88 17.75
C LEU A 145 10.29 11.76 16.91
N LYS A 146 11.60 11.62 17.10
CA LYS A 146 12.62 12.31 16.30
C LYS A 146 12.57 11.86 14.84
N LEU A 147 12.50 10.55 14.60
CA LEU A 147 12.44 10.00 13.24
C LEU A 147 11.18 10.52 12.51
N ALA A 148 10.02 10.53 13.17
CA ALA A 148 8.80 11.10 12.60
C ALA A 148 8.97 12.57 12.20
N GLY A 149 9.67 13.37 13.01
CA GLY A 149 10.03 14.75 12.65
C GLY A 149 10.98 14.89 11.46
N ILE A 150 11.83 13.88 11.21
CA ILE A 150 12.76 13.87 10.06
C ILE A 150 12.00 13.50 8.78
N VAL A 151 11.17 12.45 8.82
CA VAL A 151 10.60 11.85 7.60
C VAL A 151 9.15 12.25 7.33
N SER A 152 8.47 12.91 8.27
CA SER A 152 7.04 13.25 8.24
C SER A 152 6.10 12.04 8.20
N VAL A 153 4.77 12.29 8.27
CA VAL A 153 3.73 11.24 8.23
C VAL A 153 3.70 10.39 6.94
N SER A 154 4.42 10.79 5.89
CA SER A 154 4.44 10.08 4.60
C SER A 154 5.80 9.53 4.20
N GLY A 155 6.87 9.79 4.95
CA GLY A 155 8.23 9.44 4.54
C GLY A 155 8.52 7.94 4.53
N GLY A 156 7.81 7.15 5.35
CA GLY A 156 7.93 5.69 5.36
C GLY A 156 7.07 4.98 4.32
N LYS A 157 6.25 5.71 3.54
CA LYS A 157 5.25 5.09 2.65
C LYS A 157 5.90 4.16 1.62
N GLY A 158 5.44 2.90 1.60
CA GLY A 158 5.95 1.89 0.68
C GLY A 158 7.29 1.29 1.09
N SER A 159 7.78 1.60 2.30
CA SER A 159 9.04 1.09 2.84
C SER A 159 8.82 0.26 4.10
N ILE A 160 9.73 -0.65 4.38
CA ILE A 160 9.98 -1.22 5.71
C ILE A 160 11.10 -0.40 6.35
N VAL A 161 10.90 0.00 7.61
CA VAL A 161 11.97 0.64 8.40
C VAL A 161 12.79 -0.44 9.08
N GLU A 162 14.06 -0.55 8.73
CA GLU A 162 14.98 -1.53 9.31
C GLU A 162 16.00 -0.80 10.20
N PHE A 163 15.94 -1.05 11.51
CA PHE A 163 16.88 -0.46 12.46
C PHE A 163 18.15 -1.31 12.54
N TYR A 164 19.32 -0.67 12.52
CA TYR A 164 20.60 -1.38 12.58
C TYR A 164 21.69 -0.54 13.28
N GLY A 165 22.90 -1.09 13.43
CA GLY A 165 24.03 -0.42 14.05
C GLY A 165 24.16 -0.67 15.56
N PRO A 166 25.29 -0.29 16.18
CA PRO A 166 25.62 -0.68 17.55
C PRO A 166 24.66 -0.13 18.61
N GLY A 167 23.91 0.94 18.31
CA GLY A 167 22.92 1.49 19.24
C GLY A 167 21.73 0.55 19.48
N THR A 168 21.40 -0.34 18.53
CA THR A 168 20.28 -1.30 18.70
C THR A 168 20.54 -2.30 19.83
N GLU A 169 21.80 -2.66 20.08
CA GLU A 169 22.21 -3.59 21.15
C GLU A 169 22.06 -2.96 22.56
N THR A 170 21.74 -1.67 22.65
CA THR A 170 21.55 -0.96 23.92
C THR A 170 20.09 -0.90 24.36
N LEU A 171 19.16 -1.39 23.53
CA LEU A 171 17.72 -1.30 23.74
C LEU A 171 17.13 -2.63 24.21
N GLY A 172 16.14 -2.54 25.10
CA GLY A 172 15.31 -3.69 25.50
C GLY A 172 14.29 -4.09 24.43
N ALA A 173 13.72 -5.30 24.54
CA ALA A 173 12.73 -5.79 23.57
C ALA A 173 11.46 -4.92 23.49
N THR A 174 10.94 -4.50 24.65
CA THR A 174 9.77 -3.59 24.74
C THR A 174 10.09 -2.20 24.23
N ALA A 175 11.30 -1.70 24.47
CA ALA A 175 11.79 -0.44 23.91
C ALA A 175 11.85 -0.46 22.37
N MET A 176 12.34 -1.56 21.78
CA MET A 176 12.30 -1.74 20.33
C MET A 176 10.86 -1.83 19.81
N ALA A 177 9.97 -2.50 20.54
CA ALA A 177 8.55 -2.59 20.18
C ALA A 177 7.85 -1.22 20.17
N THR A 178 8.15 -0.32 21.14
CA THR A 178 7.69 1.08 21.13
C THR A 178 8.06 1.80 19.84
N ILE A 179 9.29 1.62 19.36
CA ILE A 179 9.80 2.26 18.14
C ILE A 179 9.08 1.69 16.92
N CYS A 180 8.96 0.36 16.82
CA CYS A 180 8.26 -0.27 15.71
C CYS A 180 6.77 0.04 15.70
N ASN A 181 6.12 0.13 16.86
CA ASN A 181 4.71 0.49 16.98
C ASN A 181 4.43 1.82 16.27
N MET A 182 5.19 2.85 16.61
CA MET A 182 4.95 4.20 16.12
C MET A 182 5.54 4.47 14.72
N SER A 183 6.16 3.46 14.09
CA SER A 183 6.51 3.56 12.66
C SER A 183 5.26 3.60 11.76
N ALA A 184 4.10 3.19 12.27
CA ALA A 184 2.83 3.32 11.57
C ALA A 184 2.49 4.80 11.28
N GLU A 185 2.90 5.73 12.14
CA GLU A 185 2.62 7.16 12.05
C GLU A 185 3.40 7.85 10.93
N ILE A 186 4.51 7.27 10.46
CA ILE A 186 5.27 7.73 9.29
C ILE A 186 4.84 7.03 7.99
N GLY A 187 3.78 6.22 8.05
CA GLY A 187 3.22 5.52 6.89
C GLY A 187 3.99 4.27 6.45
N SER A 188 4.91 3.77 7.28
CA SER A 188 5.69 2.56 6.96
C SER A 188 4.80 1.32 6.79
N THR A 189 5.23 0.43 5.90
CA THR A 189 4.58 -0.88 5.72
C THR A 189 4.78 -1.75 6.96
N SER A 190 6.00 -1.72 7.51
CA SER A 190 6.39 -2.38 8.75
C SER A 190 7.65 -1.71 9.31
N CYS A 191 8.08 -2.17 10.47
CA CYS A 191 9.33 -1.81 11.10
C CYS A 191 9.90 -3.03 11.81
N ILE A 192 11.22 -3.19 11.80
CA ILE A 192 11.89 -4.36 12.36
C ILE A 192 13.25 -4.02 12.97
N PHE A 193 13.58 -4.72 14.06
CA PHE A 193 14.93 -4.78 14.62
C PHE A 193 15.55 -6.17 14.39
N PRO A 194 16.87 -6.26 14.19
CA PRO A 194 17.57 -7.52 14.10
C PRO A 194 17.50 -8.27 15.43
N TYR A 195 17.47 -9.59 15.37
CA TYR A 195 17.46 -10.40 16.58
C TYR A 195 18.68 -10.11 17.48
N SER A 196 18.42 -9.88 18.77
CA SER A 196 19.39 -9.45 19.79
C SER A 196 19.23 -10.22 21.10
N GLU A 197 20.23 -10.11 21.99
CA GLU A 197 20.18 -10.74 23.31
C GLU A 197 19.07 -10.17 24.21
N ALA A 198 18.59 -8.94 23.94
CA ALA A 198 17.41 -8.41 24.62
C ALA A 198 16.14 -9.20 24.28
N MET A 199 15.97 -9.57 23.01
CA MET A 199 14.85 -10.43 22.58
C MET A 199 14.94 -11.82 23.22
N ALA A 200 16.14 -12.38 23.35
CA ALA A 200 16.38 -13.64 24.06
C ALA A 200 15.93 -13.57 25.54
N ARG A 201 16.33 -12.51 26.25
CA ARG A 201 15.92 -12.28 27.65
C ARG A 201 14.40 -12.14 27.78
N TYR A 202 13.77 -11.38 26.88
CA TYR A 202 12.32 -11.19 26.88
C TYR A 202 11.56 -12.50 26.59
N LEU A 203 12.02 -13.30 25.62
CA LEU A 203 11.47 -14.62 25.33
C LEU A 203 11.58 -15.54 26.56
N SER A 204 12.73 -15.57 27.25
CA SER A 204 12.89 -16.35 28.47
C SER A 204 11.96 -15.88 29.60
N ALA A 205 11.90 -14.57 29.86
CA ALA A 205 11.03 -13.99 30.89
C ALA A 205 9.54 -14.27 30.65
N THR A 206 9.13 -14.36 29.38
CA THR A 206 7.77 -14.72 28.95
C THR A 206 7.58 -16.24 28.74
N LYS A 207 8.49 -17.07 29.28
CA LYS A 207 8.43 -18.55 29.29
C LYS A 207 8.48 -19.18 27.88
N ARG A 208 9.18 -18.53 26.96
CA ARG A 208 9.37 -18.93 25.55
C ARG A 208 10.84 -19.11 25.18
N GLU A 209 11.68 -19.49 26.14
CA GLU A 209 13.12 -19.76 25.92
C GLU A 209 13.38 -20.80 24.81
N PHE A 210 12.46 -21.74 24.60
CA PHE A 210 12.55 -22.69 23.49
C PHE A 210 12.59 -22.01 22.10
N VAL A 211 11.97 -20.83 21.96
CA VAL A 211 12.02 -20.03 20.72
C VAL A 211 13.41 -19.44 20.53
N ASP A 212 14.03 -18.92 21.59
CA ASP A 212 15.41 -18.43 21.56
C ASP A 212 16.37 -19.54 21.12
N HIS A 213 16.29 -20.72 21.76
CA HIS A 213 17.12 -21.86 21.41
C HIS A 213 16.94 -22.30 19.95
N ALA A 214 15.72 -22.26 19.42
CA ALA A 214 15.46 -22.54 18.02
C ALA A 214 16.06 -21.45 17.11
N ALA A 215 15.86 -20.17 17.44
CA ALA A 215 16.30 -19.03 16.63
C ALA A 215 17.82 -18.98 16.48
N ARG A 216 18.57 -19.34 17.54
CA ARG A 216 20.04 -19.38 17.52
C ARG A 216 20.64 -20.34 16.47
N ASN A 217 19.87 -21.33 15.99
CA ASN A 217 20.32 -22.21 14.92
C ASN A 217 20.24 -21.58 13.52
N TYR A 218 19.55 -20.44 13.38
CA TYR A 218 19.28 -19.77 12.11
C TYR A 218 19.64 -18.28 12.16
N MET A 219 20.62 -17.89 12.98
CA MET A 219 21.02 -16.49 13.21
C MET A 219 21.27 -15.68 11.95
N GLY A 220 21.77 -16.31 10.89
CA GLY A 220 22.01 -15.65 9.61
C GLY A 220 20.74 -15.19 8.89
N LEU A 221 19.55 -15.69 9.27
CA LEU A 221 18.26 -15.27 8.70
C LEU A 221 17.59 -14.15 9.49
N PHE A 222 18.01 -13.89 10.72
CA PHE A 222 17.35 -12.94 11.64
C PHE A 222 18.18 -11.69 11.89
N ARG A 223 19.23 -11.51 11.10
CA ARG A 223 20.07 -10.32 11.08
C ARG A 223 20.33 -9.93 9.63
N PRO A 224 20.47 -8.62 9.35
CA PRO A 224 20.85 -8.18 8.02
C PRO A 224 22.22 -8.75 7.63
N ASP A 225 22.37 -9.05 6.35
CA ASP A 225 23.65 -9.47 5.79
C ASP A 225 24.72 -8.39 6.00
N HIS A 226 25.96 -8.82 6.27
CA HIS A 226 27.04 -7.86 6.46
C HIS A 226 27.26 -6.99 5.20
N GLY A 227 27.09 -5.68 5.34
CA GLY A 227 27.23 -4.71 4.24
C GLY A 227 25.93 -4.46 3.46
N SER A 228 24.79 -5.02 3.92
CA SER A 228 23.46 -4.76 3.33
C SER A 228 23.06 -3.28 3.37
N ASP A 229 23.63 -2.52 4.31
CA ASP A 229 23.40 -1.09 4.50
C ASP A 229 23.75 -0.25 3.25
N LYS A 230 24.63 -0.76 2.39
CA LYS A 230 24.97 -0.14 1.09
C LYS A 230 23.85 -0.24 0.05
N TYR A 231 22.86 -1.09 0.29
CA TYR A 231 21.76 -1.39 -0.63
C TYR A 231 20.40 -0.91 -0.12
N TYR A 232 20.34 -0.32 1.08
CA TYR A 232 19.12 0.33 1.54
C TYR A 232 18.79 1.51 0.62
N ASP A 233 17.50 1.69 0.33
CA ASP A 233 17.01 2.77 -0.54
C ASP A 233 17.23 4.16 0.08
N GLU A 234 17.24 4.21 1.41
CA GLU A 234 17.50 5.41 2.20
C GLU A 234 18.21 5.03 3.50
N VAL A 235 19.14 5.87 3.97
CA VAL A 235 19.82 5.70 5.26
C VAL A 235 19.71 6.97 6.10
N ILE A 236 19.23 6.80 7.33
CA ILE A 236 19.16 7.85 8.35
C ILE A 236 20.02 7.44 9.53
N GLU A 237 20.86 8.34 10.05
CA GLU A 237 21.68 8.08 11.22
C GLU A 237 21.17 8.86 12.44
N LEU A 238 21.07 8.18 13.59
CA LEU A 238 20.72 8.79 14.87
C LEU A 238 21.78 8.42 15.93
N ASP A 239 22.39 9.44 16.54
CA ASP A 239 23.28 9.28 17.69
C ASP A 239 22.50 9.44 19.00
N LEU A 240 22.30 8.32 19.68
CA LEU A 240 21.56 8.21 20.93
C LEU A 240 22.25 8.97 22.09
N ASN A 241 23.55 9.28 22.00
CA ASN A 241 24.21 10.08 23.04
C ASN A 241 23.76 11.55 23.02
N THR A 242 23.30 12.03 21.86
CA THR A 242 22.90 13.42 21.65
C THR A 242 21.39 13.59 21.56
N LEU A 243 20.64 12.49 21.53
CA LEU A 243 19.19 12.51 21.52
C LEU A 243 18.68 13.06 22.86
N GLU A 244 17.98 14.19 22.81
CA GLU A 244 17.24 14.73 23.94
C GLU A 244 15.77 14.28 23.91
N PRO A 245 15.03 14.40 25.02
CA PRO A 245 13.60 14.08 25.03
C PRO A 245 12.80 14.91 24.02
N HIS A 246 11.76 14.32 23.41
CA HIS A 246 10.94 14.93 22.39
C HIS A 246 9.43 14.88 22.72
N ILE A 247 8.69 15.84 22.18
CA ILE A 247 7.24 15.95 22.28
C ILE A 247 6.71 16.26 20.89
N ASN A 248 5.75 15.48 20.39
CA ASN A 248 5.15 15.72 19.07
C ASN A 248 3.69 16.17 19.20
N GLY A 249 3.26 17.12 18.36
CA GLY A 249 1.89 17.65 18.33
C GLY A 249 1.78 19.15 18.07
N PRO A 250 0.55 19.72 18.04
CA PRO A 250 -0.66 19.18 18.68
C PRO A 250 -1.65 18.35 17.84
N TYR A 251 -1.49 18.32 16.50
CA TYR A 251 -2.49 17.73 15.59
C TYR A 251 -1.92 16.70 14.61
N THR A 252 -0.62 16.42 14.71
CA THR A 252 0.08 15.48 13.84
C THR A 252 1.25 14.86 14.60
N PRO A 253 1.54 13.57 14.41
CA PRO A 253 2.58 12.87 15.16
C PRO A 253 3.99 13.18 14.67
N ASP A 254 4.16 13.91 13.57
CA ASP A 254 5.45 14.31 13.01
C ASP A 254 5.89 15.74 13.34
N LEU A 255 5.02 16.57 13.94
CA LEU A 255 5.39 17.90 14.39
C LEU A 255 6.21 17.78 15.68
N SER A 256 7.51 17.53 15.51
CA SER A 256 8.42 17.11 16.56
C SER A 256 9.21 18.25 17.18
N HIS A 257 9.14 18.34 18.51
CA HIS A 257 9.80 19.38 19.29
C HIS A 257 10.78 18.75 20.29
N PRO A 258 12.07 19.13 20.28
CA PRO A 258 12.93 18.83 21.41
C PRO A 258 12.43 19.53 22.66
N LEU A 259 12.50 18.85 23.81
CA LEU A 259 12.02 19.35 25.11
C LEU A 259 12.65 20.70 25.47
N SER A 260 13.93 20.91 25.16
CA SER A 260 14.65 22.18 25.39
C SER A 260 14.03 23.39 24.69
N LYS A 261 13.29 23.18 23.60
CA LYS A 261 12.64 24.26 22.81
C LYS A 261 11.14 24.33 23.02
N PHE A 262 10.52 23.27 23.49
CA PHE A 262 9.06 23.13 23.53
C PHE A 262 8.34 24.24 24.32
N SER A 263 8.94 24.73 25.41
CA SER A 263 8.37 25.85 26.19
C SER A 263 8.21 27.15 25.37
N ASN A 264 9.11 27.39 24.41
CA ASN A 264 9.02 28.54 23.50
C ASN A 264 7.97 28.30 22.43
N GLU A 265 7.92 27.10 21.84
CA GLU A 265 6.90 26.72 20.85
C GLU A 265 5.48 26.88 21.41
N VAL A 266 5.26 26.47 22.67
CA VAL A 266 3.97 26.66 23.36
C VAL A 266 3.58 28.15 23.47
N LYS A 267 4.56 29.06 23.64
CA LYS A 267 4.32 30.52 23.67
C LYS A 267 4.05 31.06 22.28
N ASP A 268 4.91 30.72 21.34
CA ASP A 268 4.93 31.29 19.99
C ASP A 268 3.71 30.85 19.18
N CYS A 269 3.23 29.62 19.39
CA CYS A 269 2.00 29.11 18.78
C CYS A 269 0.74 29.33 19.64
N GLU A 270 0.85 30.00 20.79
CA GLU A 270 -0.26 30.31 21.70
C GLU A 270 -1.09 29.08 22.12
N TRP A 271 -0.46 27.90 22.25
CA TRP A 271 -1.16 26.69 22.69
C TRP A 271 -1.58 26.79 24.15
N PRO A 272 -2.71 26.17 24.56
CA PRO A 272 -3.14 26.20 25.97
C PRO A 272 -2.07 25.62 26.88
N ARG A 273 -1.42 26.49 27.65
CA ARG A 273 -0.31 26.12 28.53
C ARG A 273 -0.71 25.13 29.62
N GLN A 274 -1.91 25.30 30.18
CA GLN A 274 -2.40 24.46 31.27
C GLN A 274 -2.89 23.13 30.71
N LEU A 275 -2.36 22.06 31.27
CA LEU A 275 -2.81 20.73 30.93
C LEU A 275 -4.17 20.48 31.57
N SER A 276 -5.04 19.86 30.79
CA SER A 276 -6.30 19.37 31.31
C SER A 276 -6.18 17.92 31.79
N HIS A 277 -5.40 17.07 31.10
CA HIS A 277 -5.21 15.66 31.45
C HIS A 277 -3.80 15.20 31.03
N ALA A 278 -3.27 14.23 31.78
CA ALA A 278 -2.06 13.47 31.46
C ALA A 278 -2.39 11.96 31.42
N MET A 279 -1.88 11.23 30.41
CA MET A 279 -2.26 9.82 30.18
C MET A 279 -1.05 8.95 29.85
N VAL A 280 -0.74 7.97 30.70
CA VAL A 280 0.31 6.97 30.49
C VAL A 280 -0.30 5.63 30.11
N GLY A 281 0.27 4.95 29.12
CA GLY A 281 -0.11 3.61 28.70
C GLY A 281 -0.32 3.46 27.20
N SER A 282 -1.43 2.80 26.82
CA SER A 282 -1.73 2.24 25.48
C SER A 282 -0.70 1.21 24.99
N CYS A 283 -0.90 0.61 23.82
CA CYS A 283 0.03 -0.38 23.27
C CYS A 283 1.46 0.13 23.08
N THR A 284 1.68 1.44 22.99
CA THR A 284 2.99 2.02 22.67
C THR A 284 3.93 2.07 23.89
N ASN A 285 3.42 2.44 25.06
CA ASN A 285 4.21 2.67 26.28
C ASN A 285 3.46 2.22 27.55
N SER A 286 3.13 0.93 27.62
CA SER A 286 2.46 0.30 28.78
C SER A 286 3.14 -1.00 29.22
N SER A 287 4.42 -1.18 28.87
CA SER A 287 5.20 -2.31 29.35
C SER A 287 5.47 -2.18 30.86
N TRP A 288 5.99 -3.25 31.46
CA TRP A 288 6.46 -3.20 32.84
C TRP A 288 7.53 -2.12 33.03
N GLU A 289 8.51 -2.02 32.12
CA GLU A 289 9.58 -1.02 32.16
C GLU A 289 9.00 0.41 32.12
N ASP A 290 8.04 0.69 31.22
CA ASP A 290 7.41 2.00 31.09
C ASP A 290 6.72 2.44 32.39
N LEU A 291 5.91 1.54 32.97
CA LEU A 291 5.16 1.81 34.18
C LEU A 291 6.06 1.90 35.41
N LYS A 292 7.12 1.09 35.46
CA LYS A 292 8.14 1.15 36.51
C LYS A 292 8.84 2.50 36.53
N LYS A 293 9.34 2.99 35.38
CA LYS A 293 9.99 4.32 35.27
C LYS A 293 9.04 5.46 35.67
N ALA A 294 7.79 5.43 35.19
CA ALA A 294 6.80 6.41 35.59
C ALA A 294 6.51 6.36 37.11
N SER A 295 6.46 5.18 37.72
CA SER A 295 6.26 5.03 39.17
C SER A 295 7.42 5.56 40.01
N GLU A 296 8.65 5.55 39.50
CA GLU A 296 9.79 6.15 40.20
C GLU A 296 9.63 7.65 40.35
N LEU A 297 9.17 8.33 39.29
CA LEU A 297 8.86 9.76 39.34
C LEU A 297 7.70 10.04 40.30
N VAL A 298 6.66 9.20 40.29
CA VAL A 298 5.55 9.31 41.26
C VAL A 298 6.06 9.21 42.69
N ARG A 299 6.93 8.23 43.00
CA ARG A 299 7.52 8.06 44.34
C ARG A 299 8.43 9.22 44.72
N GLN A 300 9.21 9.77 43.80
CA GLN A 300 10.01 10.98 44.04
C GLN A 300 9.11 12.16 44.44
N ALA A 301 8.02 12.38 43.70
CA ALA A 301 7.08 13.44 43.98
C ALA A 301 6.33 13.23 45.31
N GLU A 302 5.94 11.98 45.61
CA GLU A 302 5.31 11.62 46.86
C GLU A 302 6.23 11.85 48.07
N ALA A 303 7.52 11.52 47.96
CA ALA A 303 8.51 11.82 49.01
C ALA A 303 8.65 13.33 49.27
N ALA A 304 8.36 14.16 48.27
CA ALA A 304 8.28 15.62 48.38
C ALA A 304 6.87 16.12 48.84
N GLY A 305 5.92 15.22 49.06
CA GLY A 305 4.54 15.53 49.43
C GLY A 305 3.73 16.18 48.30
N LEU A 306 4.11 15.92 47.05
CA LEU A 306 3.41 16.40 45.87
C LEU A 306 2.34 15.41 45.41
N LYS A 307 1.29 15.94 44.77
CA LYS A 307 0.27 15.17 44.05
C LYS A 307 0.18 15.70 42.61
N PRO A 308 -0.31 14.89 41.64
CA PRO A 308 -0.59 15.37 40.30
C PRO A 308 -1.49 16.61 40.34
N ARG A 309 -1.16 17.62 39.54
CA ARG A 309 -1.92 18.87 39.45
C ARG A 309 -3.08 18.80 38.46
N VAL A 310 -3.08 17.76 37.64
CA VAL A 310 -4.10 17.49 36.63
C VAL A 310 -4.54 16.02 36.76
N PRO A 311 -5.76 15.68 36.32
CA PRO A 311 -6.18 14.28 36.16
C PRO A 311 -5.11 13.46 35.44
N PHE A 312 -4.71 12.36 36.08
CA PHE A 312 -3.63 11.50 35.62
C PHE A 312 -4.13 10.07 35.45
N PHE A 313 -4.13 9.58 34.22
CA PHE A 313 -4.61 8.23 33.87
C PHE A 313 -3.45 7.29 33.57
N VAL A 314 -3.58 6.04 34.00
CA VAL A 314 -2.58 5.00 33.78
C VAL A 314 -3.24 3.73 33.29
N THR A 315 -2.72 3.16 32.20
CA THR A 315 -3.20 1.90 31.60
C THR A 315 -2.06 0.89 31.51
N ALA A 316 -2.29 -0.32 32.02
CA ALA A 316 -1.42 -1.47 31.75
C ALA A 316 -1.77 -2.12 30.40
N GLY A 317 -0.76 -2.60 29.67
CA GLY A 317 -0.96 -3.13 28.32
C GLY A 317 -1.66 -4.48 28.28
N SER A 318 -1.53 -5.28 29.33
CA SER A 318 -2.13 -6.61 29.45
C SER A 318 -2.44 -6.95 30.90
N GLU A 319 -3.25 -7.98 31.12
CA GLU A 319 -3.49 -8.54 32.45
C GLU A 319 -2.20 -9.09 33.08
N GLN A 320 -1.29 -9.64 32.27
CA GLN A 320 0.03 -10.09 32.73
C GLN A 320 0.85 -8.90 33.24
N VAL A 321 0.95 -7.81 32.48
CA VAL A 321 1.63 -6.58 32.95
C VAL A 321 0.93 -6.07 34.21
N ARG A 322 -0.39 -5.90 34.19
CA ARG A 322 -1.18 -5.37 35.31
C ARG A 322 -0.92 -6.15 36.60
N ALA A 323 -1.03 -7.49 36.56
CA ALA A 323 -0.78 -8.33 37.71
C ALA A 323 0.68 -8.24 38.21
N THR A 324 1.63 -8.12 37.28
CA THR A 324 3.05 -8.00 37.61
C THR A 324 3.37 -6.66 38.28
N VAL A 325 2.88 -5.55 37.72
CA VAL A 325 3.08 -4.21 38.30
C VAL A 325 2.28 -4.01 39.60
N GLU A 326 1.19 -4.73 39.80
CA GLU A 326 0.48 -4.80 41.08
C GLU A 326 1.37 -5.42 42.16
N ARG A 327 1.90 -6.63 41.89
CA ARG A 327 2.80 -7.34 42.80
C ARG A 327 4.03 -6.49 43.16
N ASP A 328 4.59 -5.79 42.19
CA ASP A 328 5.81 -4.99 42.37
C ASP A 328 5.55 -3.62 43.03
N GLY A 329 4.32 -3.36 43.50
CA GLY A 329 3.93 -2.12 44.19
C GLY A 329 3.96 -0.88 43.28
N VAL A 330 3.94 -1.08 41.96
CA VAL A 330 3.93 0.00 40.96
C VAL A 330 2.52 0.58 40.84
N LEU A 331 1.47 -0.25 40.81
CA LEU A 331 0.09 0.23 40.78
C LEU A 331 -0.30 1.01 42.04
N SER A 332 0.14 0.54 43.21
CA SER A 332 -0.17 1.21 44.48
C SER A 332 0.40 2.63 44.51
N ALA A 333 1.62 2.83 44.01
CA ALA A 333 2.22 4.16 43.91
C ALA A 333 1.35 5.13 43.09
N PHE A 334 0.80 4.68 41.94
CA PHE A 334 -0.11 5.49 41.14
C PHE A 334 -1.43 5.78 41.86
N GLN A 335 -2.04 4.77 42.49
CA GLN A 335 -3.30 4.93 43.22
C GLN A 335 -3.16 5.86 44.42
N GLU A 336 -2.09 5.70 45.20
CA GLU A 336 -1.77 6.56 46.35
C GLU A 336 -1.51 8.00 45.92
N ALA A 337 -0.91 8.21 44.74
CA ALA A 337 -0.77 9.52 44.12
C ALA A 337 -2.09 10.12 43.60
N GLY A 338 -3.17 9.35 43.54
CA GLY A 338 -4.48 9.80 43.05
C GLY A 338 -4.65 9.67 41.53
N ALA A 339 -3.82 8.87 40.87
CA ALA A 339 -4.03 8.53 39.45
C ALA A 339 -5.20 7.55 39.29
N VAL A 340 -5.92 7.64 38.18
CA VAL A 340 -6.99 6.72 37.82
C VAL A 340 -6.41 5.58 36.99
N LEU A 341 -6.53 4.35 37.52
CA LEU A 341 -6.19 3.16 36.75
C LEU A 341 -7.31 2.83 35.78
N LEU A 342 -6.98 2.77 34.50
CA LEU A 342 -7.90 2.37 33.43
C LEU A 342 -7.79 0.86 33.18
N SER A 343 -8.80 0.30 32.53
CA SER A 343 -8.81 -1.11 32.13
C SER A 343 -7.68 -1.43 31.14
N ASN A 344 -7.26 -2.70 31.07
CA ASN A 344 -6.23 -3.18 30.12
C ASN A 344 -6.79 -3.19 28.69
N SER A 345 -6.98 -2.01 28.12
CA SER A 345 -7.68 -1.78 26.85
C SER A 345 -7.17 -0.52 26.16
N CYS A 346 -7.61 -0.26 24.92
CA CYS A 346 -7.17 0.93 24.18
C CYS A 346 -7.65 2.25 24.80
N GLY A 347 -8.87 2.27 25.37
CA GLY A 347 -9.46 3.43 26.04
C GLY A 347 -9.29 4.76 25.29
N PRO A 348 -8.78 5.83 25.95
CA PRO A 348 -8.61 7.14 25.33
C PRO A 348 -7.71 7.17 24.08
N CYS A 349 -6.87 6.15 23.82
CA CYS A 349 -6.02 6.11 22.62
C CYS A 349 -6.84 6.04 21.31
N VAL A 350 -8.05 5.49 21.37
CA VAL A 350 -8.94 5.29 20.21
C VAL A 350 -10.24 6.10 20.30
N GLY A 351 -10.33 7.04 21.23
CA GLY A 351 -11.54 7.83 21.45
C GLY A 351 -12.59 7.16 22.35
N GLN A 352 -12.24 6.05 23.01
CA GLN A 352 -13.11 5.35 23.95
C GLN A 352 -12.94 5.95 25.35
N TRP A 353 -13.35 7.21 25.47
CA TRP A 353 -13.28 7.99 26.70
C TRP A 353 -14.53 8.85 26.84
N ASN A 354 -15.28 8.62 27.92
CA ASN A 354 -16.42 9.44 28.31
C ASN A 354 -15.96 10.71 29.01
N ARG A 355 -15.37 11.63 28.24
CA ARG A 355 -14.92 12.92 28.74
C ARG A 355 -16.09 13.89 28.84
N THR A 356 -16.50 14.25 30.05
CA THR A 356 -17.70 15.09 30.29
C THR A 356 -17.38 16.43 30.94
N GLU A 357 -16.17 16.59 31.49
CA GLU A 357 -15.73 17.77 32.20
C GLU A 357 -15.27 18.92 31.30
N ILE A 358 -15.09 18.67 29.99
CA ILE A 358 -14.80 19.70 28.98
C ILE A 358 -15.87 19.64 27.89
N GLU A 359 -16.55 20.76 27.68
CA GLU A 359 -17.53 20.90 26.60
C GLU A 359 -16.87 20.80 25.23
N LYS A 360 -17.57 20.17 24.27
CA LYS A 360 -17.09 20.04 22.89
C LYS A 360 -16.86 21.41 22.25
N GLY A 361 -15.72 21.58 21.60
CA GLY A 361 -15.29 22.83 20.98
C GLY A 361 -14.43 23.71 21.89
N VAL A 362 -14.39 23.46 23.20
CA VAL A 362 -13.52 24.21 24.11
C VAL A 362 -12.06 23.84 23.86
N THR A 363 -11.23 24.86 23.73
CA THR A 363 -9.78 24.70 23.53
C THR A 363 -9.09 24.30 24.82
N ASN A 364 -8.32 23.22 24.79
CA ASN A 364 -7.55 22.70 25.92
C ASN A 364 -6.33 21.91 25.44
N SER A 365 -5.42 21.59 26.35
CA SER A 365 -4.28 20.71 26.05
C SER A 365 -4.33 19.41 26.83
N VAL A 366 -3.95 18.32 26.20
CA VAL A 366 -3.71 17.01 26.82
C VAL A 366 -2.32 16.50 26.42
N ILE A 367 -1.72 15.68 27.28
CA ILE A 367 -0.45 15.03 26.98
C ILE A 367 -0.53 13.54 27.27
N SER A 368 0.02 12.71 26.38
CA SER A 368 -0.08 11.26 26.49
C SER A 368 1.19 10.54 26.08
N SER A 369 1.34 9.29 26.52
CA SER A 369 2.40 8.40 26.05
C SER A 369 1.97 7.55 24.85
N PHE A 370 0.89 7.95 24.17
CA PHE A 370 0.34 7.22 23.03
C PHE A 370 1.13 7.53 21.74
N ASN A 371 0.55 7.27 20.57
CA ASN A 371 1.19 7.44 19.27
C ASN A 371 0.49 8.49 18.38
N ARG A 372 -0.84 8.61 18.44
CA ARG A 372 -1.62 9.53 17.59
C ARG A 372 -2.25 10.66 18.37
N ASN A 373 -2.23 11.83 17.75
CA ASN A 373 -2.73 13.09 18.28
C ASN A 373 -3.54 13.89 17.23
N PHE A 374 -4.20 13.21 16.29
CA PHE A 374 -5.06 13.89 15.32
C PHE A 374 -6.21 14.63 16.02
N VAL A 375 -6.78 15.62 15.33
CA VAL A 375 -7.92 16.43 15.80
C VAL A 375 -9.04 15.53 16.35
N GLY A 376 -9.43 15.73 17.61
CA GLY A 376 -10.50 14.98 18.27
C GLY A 376 -10.23 13.49 18.53
N ARG A 377 -8.98 13.03 18.39
CA ARG A 377 -8.66 11.59 18.49
C ARG A 377 -9.03 10.96 19.83
N HIS A 378 -8.77 11.64 20.95
CA HIS A 378 -8.87 11.03 22.28
C HIS A 378 -10.26 11.13 22.91
N ASP A 379 -10.93 12.23 22.66
CA ASP A 379 -12.17 12.61 23.34
C ASP A 379 -13.23 13.08 22.37
N GLY A 380 -12.97 13.11 21.06
CA GLY A 380 -13.86 13.64 20.04
C GLY A 380 -14.05 15.17 20.10
N ASN A 381 -13.20 15.92 20.81
CA ASN A 381 -13.25 17.38 20.86
C ASN A 381 -12.24 17.98 19.85
N PRO A 382 -12.70 18.71 18.83
CA PRO A 382 -11.78 19.33 17.87
C PRO A 382 -10.92 20.45 18.45
N GLY A 383 -11.30 21.03 19.60
CA GLY A 383 -10.51 22.07 20.30
C GLY A 383 -9.32 21.53 21.10
N THR A 384 -9.22 20.21 21.28
CA THR A 384 -8.17 19.59 22.08
C THR A 384 -6.85 19.51 21.33
N HIS A 385 -5.84 20.20 21.85
CA HIS A 385 -4.45 20.11 21.43
C HIS A 385 -3.82 18.89 22.12
N SER A 386 -3.43 17.88 21.34
CA SER A 386 -2.89 16.63 21.89
C SER A 386 -1.39 16.50 21.63
N PHE A 387 -0.63 16.26 22.69
CA PHE A 387 0.81 16.05 22.61
C PHE A 387 1.15 14.61 22.98
N VAL A 388 2.07 14.00 22.24
CA VAL A 388 2.57 12.64 22.48
C VAL A 388 4.05 12.67 22.86
N THR A 389 4.41 11.98 23.93
CA THR A 389 5.78 11.92 24.45
C THR A 389 6.04 10.59 25.19
N SER A 390 7.10 10.48 25.98
CA SER A 390 7.44 9.33 26.81
C SER A 390 6.62 9.28 28.10
N PRO A 391 6.36 8.10 28.70
CA PRO A 391 5.60 7.99 29.95
C PRO A 391 6.23 8.75 31.14
N GLU A 392 7.56 8.87 31.14
CA GLU A 392 8.34 9.63 32.11
C GLU A 392 8.01 11.12 32.03
N LEU A 393 8.03 11.69 30.81
CA LEU A 393 7.68 13.09 30.61
C LEU A 393 6.22 13.36 30.90
N VAL A 394 5.29 12.49 30.46
CA VAL A 394 3.86 12.64 30.79
C VAL A 394 3.67 12.71 32.31
N THR A 395 4.37 11.87 33.06
CA THR A 395 4.32 11.88 34.53
C THR A 395 4.84 13.20 35.08
N ALA A 396 6.00 13.68 34.64
CA ALA A 396 6.54 14.98 35.04
C ALA A 396 5.58 16.14 34.75
N PHE A 397 4.93 16.12 33.58
CA PHE A 397 3.91 17.07 33.17
C PHE A 397 2.62 16.98 34.01
N ALA A 398 2.23 15.79 34.47
CA ALA A 398 1.08 15.62 35.36
C ALA A 398 1.29 16.36 36.70
N TYR A 399 2.52 16.38 37.21
CA TYR A 399 2.87 17.06 38.47
C TYR A 399 3.13 18.56 38.30
N SER A 400 3.59 19.01 37.14
CA SER A 400 3.74 20.45 36.87
C SER A 400 2.42 21.12 36.47
N GLY A 401 1.54 20.38 35.79
CA GLY A 401 0.29 20.85 35.20
C GLY A 401 0.46 21.78 34.00
N SER A 402 1.66 21.88 33.43
CA SER A 402 1.97 22.86 32.40
C SER A 402 2.90 22.34 31.30
N LEU A 403 2.51 22.56 30.03
CA LEU A 403 3.33 22.25 28.85
C LEU A 403 4.68 23.00 28.80
N GLN A 404 4.85 24.07 29.59
CA GLN A 404 6.09 24.84 29.61
C GLN A 404 7.15 24.30 30.58
N PHE A 405 6.83 23.26 31.33
CA PHE A 405 7.74 22.65 32.30
C PHE A 405 8.78 21.78 31.61
N ASN A 406 10.05 21.96 31.98
CA ASN A 406 11.13 21.09 31.58
C ASN A 406 11.75 20.41 32.82
N PRO A 407 11.52 19.10 33.07
CA PRO A 407 12.05 18.41 34.25
C PRO A 407 13.60 18.34 34.30
N MET A 408 14.29 18.67 33.20
CA MET A 408 15.76 18.70 33.16
C MET A 408 16.34 19.99 33.72
N THR A 409 15.57 21.09 33.76
CA THR A 409 16.06 22.42 34.18
C THR A 409 15.20 23.06 35.26
N ASP A 410 13.93 22.69 35.34
CA ASP A 410 12.94 23.38 36.15
C ASP A 410 12.64 22.59 37.44
N GLY A 411 12.43 23.33 38.53
CA GLY A 411 11.98 22.77 39.81
C GLY A 411 10.50 23.02 40.07
N LEU A 412 9.93 22.22 40.96
CA LEU A 412 8.65 22.46 41.63
C LEU A 412 8.88 22.89 43.08
N VAL A 413 7.82 23.29 43.76
CA VAL A 413 7.84 23.60 45.20
C VAL A 413 7.16 22.47 45.94
N ASP A 414 7.89 21.85 46.87
CA ASP A 414 7.42 20.75 47.69
C ASP A 414 6.37 21.18 48.74
N SER A 415 5.79 20.22 49.44
CA SER A 415 4.79 20.47 50.49
C SER A 415 5.30 21.31 51.69
N LYS A 416 6.62 21.44 51.84
CA LYS A 416 7.31 22.20 52.89
C LYS A 416 7.80 23.57 52.39
N GLY A 417 7.54 23.93 51.14
CA GLY A 417 8.00 25.18 50.53
C GLY A 417 9.44 25.15 50.00
N GLN A 418 10.07 23.97 49.91
CA GLN A 418 11.44 23.78 49.41
C GLN A 418 11.45 23.49 47.91
N ALA A 419 12.57 23.75 47.25
CA ALA A 419 12.76 23.42 45.85
C ALA A 419 12.88 21.89 45.67
N PHE A 420 12.06 21.33 44.79
CA PHE A 420 12.08 19.93 44.37
C PHE A 420 12.41 19.84 42.89
N MET A 421 13.29 18.93 42.50
CA MET A 421 13.60 18.65 41.10
C MET A 421 13.52 17.15 40.89
N PHE A 422 12.87 16.74 39.80
CA PHE A 422 12.86 15.34 39.41
C PHE A 422 14.28 14.90 39.01
N THR A 423 14.61 13.67 39.39
CA THR A 423 15.78 12.96 38.87
C THR A 423 15.30 11.97 37.81
N ALA A 424 16.07 11.83 36.73
CA ALA A 424 15.74 10.90 35.66
C ALA A 424 15.55 9.48 36.23
N PRO A 425 14.49 8.76 35.84
CA PRO A 425 14.24 7.41 36.33
C PRO A 425 15.30 6.44 35.79
N VAL A 426 15.51 5.33 36.48
CA VAL A 426 16.45 4.29 36.07
C VAL A 426 15.70 3.27 35.22
N ALA A 427 16.28 2.90 34.07
CA ALA A 427 15.70 1.88 33.22
C ALA A 427 16.00 0.48 33.79
N GLU A 428 14.95 -0.25 34.14
CA GLU A 428 14.98 -1.69 34.39
C GLU A 428 14.16 -2.37 33.29
N GLU A 429 14.80 -3.22 32.49
CA GLU A 429 14.19 -3.80 31.28
C GLU A 429 13.03 -4.76 31.60
N LEU A 430 13.19 -5.61 32.61
CA LEU A 430 12.30 -6.73 32.90
C LEU A 430 12.08 -6.92 34.39
N PRO A 431 10.89 -7.40 34.81
CA PRO A 431 10.67 -7.86 36.17
C PRO A 431 11.50 -9.12 36.44
N THR A 432 11.65 -9.47 37.72
CA THR A 432 12.22 -10.78 38.10
C THR A 432 11.41 -11.96 37.55
N LEU A 433 10.09 -11.82 37.51
CA LEU A 433 9.15 -12.80 36.94
C LEU A 433 7.87 -12.07 36.51
N PHE A 434 7.27 -12.47 35.39
CA PHE A 434 5.91 -12.05 35.03
C PHE A 434 4.85 -12.89 35.75
N GLU A 435 3.86 -12.20 36.34
CA GLU A 435 2.64 -12.81 36.86
C GLU A 435 1.66 -13.14 35.73
N HIS A 436 0.98 -14.28 35.82
CA HIS A 436 0.00 -14.66 34.80
C HIS A 436 -1.31 -13.88 34.88
N GLY A 437 -1.70 -13.43 36.08
CA GLY A 437 -2.98 -12.76 36.32
C GLY A 437 -4.20 -13.66 36.03
N GLN A 438 -5.33 -13.04 35.70
CA GLN A 438 -6.56 -13.78 35.35
C GLN A 438 -6.50 -14.38 33.93
N CYS A 439 -7.01 -15.61 33.77
CA CYS A 439 -7.06 -16.26 32.45
C CYS A 439 -8.25 -15.76 31.63
N TYR A 440 -7.96 -14.90 30.65
CA TYR A 440 -8.96 -14.37 29.71
C TYR A 440 -9.01 -15.10 28.37
N TYR A 441 -8.07 -16.00 28.09
CA TYR A 441 -8.00 -16.71 26.82
C TYR A 441 -9.05 -17.82 26.73
N GLN A 442 -9.74 -17.88 25.60
CA GLN A 442 -10.60 -18.97 25.18
C GLN A 442 -9.98 -19.62 23.94
N GLY A 443 -9.56 -20.88 24.07
CA GLY A 443 -9.11 -21.67 22.93
C GLY A 443 -10.27 -22.09 22.00
N PRO A 444 -9.95 -22.61 20.80
CA PRO A 444 -10.95 -23.20 19.92
C PRO A 444 -11.64 -24.41 20.60
N ALA A 445 -12.88 -24.69 20.21
CA ALA A 445 -13.61 -25.84 20.74
C ALA A 445 -13.15 -27.15 20.08
N ASP A 446 -13.21 -28.27 20.81
CA ASP A 446 -12.86 -29.59 20.27
C ASP A 446 -13.92 -30.09 19.27
N ASP A 447 -15.21 -29.96 19.61
CA ASP A 447 -16.35 -30.30 18.74
C ASP A 447 -16.96 -29.02 18.13
N ARG A 448 -16.64 -28.77 16.85
CA ARG A 448 -16.96 -27.51 16.16
C ARG A 448 -18.16 -27.61 15.22
N ASP A 449 -18.46 -28.81 14.74
CA ASP A 449 -19.51 -29.04 13.74
C ASP A 449 -20.90 -28.76 14.32
N ALA A 450 -21.09 -29.02 15.61
CA ALA A 450 -22.32 -28.74 16.34
C ALA A 450 -22.51 -27.25 16.71
N LEU A 451 -21.48 -26.40 16.56
CA LEU A 451 -21.54 -25.00 16.98
C LEU A 451 -22.17 -24.10 15.92
N THR A 452 -22.95 -23.12 16.38
CA THR A 452 -23.51 -22.05 15.55
C THR A 452 -22.95 -20.69 15.98
N VAL A 453 -22.74 -19.80 15.01
CA VAL A 453 -22.35 -18.41 15.30
C VAL A 453 -23.58 -17.63 15.72
N GLN A 454 -23.46 -16.87 16.80
CA GLN A 454 -24.57 -16.06 17.33
C GLN A 454 -24.64 -14.71 16.61
N VAL A 455 -25.65 -14.53 15.75
CA VAL A 455 -26.03 -13.25 15.15
C VAL A 455 -27.55 -13.14 15.20
N ASP A 456 -28.08 -12.15 15.91
CA ASP A 456 -29.52 -11.87 15.91
C ASP A 456 -29.90 -11.17 14.59
N PRO A 457 -30.84 -11.70 13.78
CA PRO A 457 -31.30 -11.05 12.56
C PRO A 457 -31.89 -9.66 12.75
N ASN A 458 -32.34 -9.31 13.96
CA ASN A 458 -32.89 -7.99 14.30
C ASN A 458 -31.89 -7.11 15.08
N SER A 459 -30.63 -7.51 15.14
CA SER A 459 -29.57 -6.76 15.82
C SER A 459 -29.37 -5.39 15.21
N ASP A 460 -29.17 -4.37 16.05
CA ASP A 460 -28.69 -3.05 15.63
C ASP A 460 -27.14 -2.96 15.66
N ARG A 461 -26.45 -4.00 16.16
CA ARG A 461 -24.99 -4.07 16.35
C ARG A 461 -24.27 -4.90 15.29
N LEU A 462 -24.92 -5.97 14.83
CA LEU A 462 -24.38 -7.00 13.93
C LEU A 462 -25.31 -7.21 12.74
N GLN A 463 -24.77 -7.26 11.54
CA GLN A 463 -25.52 -7.51 10.31
C GLN A 463 -24.72 -8.48 9.45
N LEU A 464 -25.32 -9.61 9.05
CA LEU A 464 -24.70 -10.47 8.04
C LEU A 464 -24.54 -9.69 6.74
N LEU A 465 -23.38 -9.84 6.10
CA LEU A 465 -23.09 -9.13 4.85
C LEU A 465 -23.83 -9.77 3.68
N GLN A 466 -24.40 -8.91 2.84
CA GLN A 466 -24.85 -9.28 1.50
C GLN A 466 -23.73 -8.98 0.51
N PRO A 467 -23.45 -9.88 -0.46
CA PRO A 467 -22.48 -9.62 -1.51
C PRO A 467 -22.83 -8.31 -2.25
N PHE A 468 -21.83 -7.47 -2.48
CA PHE A 468 -22.01 -6.33 -3.37
C PHE A 468 -22.31 -6.79 -4.79
N ALA A 469 -23.04 -5.95 -5.55
CA ALA A 469 -23.29 -6.22 -6.96
C ALA A 469 -21.96 -6.38 -7.73
N PRO A 470 -21.80 -7.43 -8.56
CA PRO A 470 -20.64 -7.59 -9.42
C PRO A 470 -20.43 -6.40 -10.35
N TRP A 471 -19.18 -6.15 -10.76
CA TRP A 471 -18.88 -5.15 -11.76
C TRP A 471 -19.35 -5.60 -13.16
N GLU A 472 -20.06 -4.74 -13.87
CA GLU A 472 -20.39 -4.93 -15.28
C GLU A 472 -19.22 -4.51 -16.17
N ALA A 473 -18.81 -5.35 -17.11
CA ALA A 473 -17.69 -5.04 -17.99
C ALA A 473 -17.99 -3.77 -18.83
N GLY A 474 -17.05 -2.80 -18.83
CA GLY A 474 -17.20 -1.56 -19.57
C GLY A 474 -16.69 -0.34 -18.78
N ASN A 475 -17.06 0.84 -19.26
CA ASN A 475 -16.71 2.12 -18.65
C ASN A 475 -17.60 2.46 -17.45
N ALA A 476 -17.11 3.31 -16.56
CA ALA A 476 -17.92 3.97 -15.55
C ALA A 476 -18.22 5.40 -16.01
N GLU A 477 -19.33 5.58 -16.73
CA GLU A 477 -19.74 6.88 -17.29
C GLU A 477 -20.72 7.63 -16.38
N ASP A 478 -20.77 8.96 -16.54
CA ASP A 478 -21.64 9.92 -15.87
C ASP A 478 -21.58 9.83 -14.33
N LEU A 479 -20.37 9.66 -13.78
CA LEU A 479 -20.20 9.68 -12.33
C LEU A 479 -20.35 11.10 -11.80
N THR A 480 -21.27 11.27 -10.84
CA THR A 480 -21.44 12.53 -10.12
C THR A 480 -20.36 12.67 -9.06
N ILE A 481 -19.84 13.88 -8.82
CA ILE A 481 -18.86 14.08 -7.74
C ILE A 481 -19.61 14.28 -6.42
N LEU A 482 -19.48 13.33 -5.49
CA LEU A 482 -20.11 13.43 -4.16
C LEU A 482 -19.51 14.59 -3.36
N LEU A 483 -18.19 14.65 -3.32
CA LEU A 483 -17.45 15.77 -2.74
C LEU A 483 -15.99 15.79 -3.23
N LYS A 484 -15.40 16.99 -3.15
CA LYS A 484 -13.96 17.20 -3.34
C LYS A 484 -13.34 17.56 -2.01
N VAL A 485 -12.44 16.73 -1.50
CA VAL A 485 -11.88 16.92 -0.17
C VAL A 485 -10.85 18.03 -0.18
N ARG A 486 -11.00 18.99 0.74
CA ARG A 486 -10.03 20.05 1.02
C ARG A 486 -9.08 19.59 2.13
N GLY A 487 -7.77 19.74 1.91
CA GLY A 487 -6.76 19.45 2.93
C GLY A 487 -6.58 17.95 3.23
N LYS A 488 -6.18 17.65 4.48
CA LYS A 488 -5.87 16.30 4.95
C LYS A 488 -7.15 15.49 5.18
N CYS A 489 -7.17 14.25 4.72
CA CYS A 489 -8.31 13.34 4.90
C CYS A 489 -7.84 11.97 5.41
N THR A 490 -7.85 11.80 6.72
CA THR A 490 -7.56 10.52 7.39
C THR A 490 -8.78 9.59 7.37
N THR A 491 -8.60 8.31 7.68
CA THR A 491 -9.72 7.38 7.87
C THR A 491 -10.69 7.81 8.97
N ASP A 492 -10.26 8.60 9.96
CA ASP A 492 -11.15 9.16 10.99
C ASP A 492 -12.04 10.28 10.43
N HIS A 493 -11.67 10.93 9.32
CA HIS A 493 -12.56 11.85 8.60
C HIS A 493 -13.58 11.09 7.72
N ILE A 494 -13.17 9.95 7.14
CA ILE A 494 -13.99 9.11 6.27
C ILE A 494 -15.00 8.29 7.06
N SER A 495 -14.58 7.64 8.15
CA SER A 495 -15.42 6.81 9.01
C SER A 495 -14.94 7.03 10.44
N PRO A 496 -15.50 8.02 11.18
CA PRO A 496 -15.06 8.34 12.53
C PRO A 496 -15.18 7.17 13.52
N ALA A 497 -14.39 7.23 14.60
CA ALA A 497 -14.41 6.28 15.71
C ALA A 497 -15.42 6.69 16.80
N GLY A 498 -15.04 6.58 18.08
CA GLY A 498 -15.88 6.97 19.22
C GLY A 498 -17.23 6.24 19.24
N PRO A 499 -18.38 6.94 19.24
CA PRO A 499 -19.70 6.31 19.35
C PRO A 499 -20.00 5.32 18.21
N TRP A 500 -19.35 5.49 17.05
CA TRP A 500 -19.52 4.61 15.89
C TRP A 500 -18.90 3.23 16.07
N TYR A 501 -18.09 2.99 17.11
CA TYR A 501 -17.66 1.64 17.47
C TYR A 501 -18.84 0.70 17.74
N ASN A 502 -19.99 1.26 18.16
CA ASN A 502 -21.19 0.48 18.36
C ASN A 502 -21.65 -0.24 17.08
N TYR A 503 -21.42 0.33 15.90
CA TYR A 503 -21.96 -0.18 14.63
C TYR A 503 -20.92 -0.88 13.76
N ARG A 504 -19.75 -1.23 14.29
CA ARG A 504 -18.65 -1.87 13.51
C ARG A 504 -19.01 -3.24 12.91
N GLY A 505 -20.02 -3.91 13.45
CA GLY A 505 -20.56 -5.14 12.91
C GLY A 505 -21.78 -4.94 12.01
N HIS A 506 -22.27 -3.72 11.82
CA HIS A 506 -23.51 -3.42 11.11
C HIS A 506 -23.26 -2.36 10.02
N LEU A 507 -23.05 -2.81 8.78
CA LEU A 507 -22.58 -1.96 7.68
C LEU A 507 -23.55 -0.80 7.36
N GLU A 508 -24.85 -1.06 7.38
CA GLU A 508 -25.85 -0.02 7.10
C GLU A 508 -25.87 1.10 8.14
N ASN A 509 -25.78 0.76 9.43
CA ASN A 509 -25.81 1.72 10.54
C ASN A 509 -24.54 2.54 10.58
N ILE A 510 -23.36 1.92 10.40
CA ILE A 510 -22.10 2.66 10.41
C ILE A 510 -21.96 3.58 9.20
N SER A 511 -22.56 3.23 8.05
CA SER A 511 -22.55 4.09 6.85
C SER A 511 -23.22 5.47 7.06
N ASN A 512 -23.91 5.69 8.18
CA ASN A 512 -24.39 7.02 8.58
C ASN A 512 -23.26 7.97 9.03
N ASN A 513 -22.01 7.51 9.06
CA ASN A 513 -20.86 8.34 9.40
C ASN A 513 -19.92 8.63 8.22
N LEU A 514 -20.28 8.19 7.01
CA LEU A 514 -19.48 8.39 5.80
C LEU A 514 -19.12 9.87 5.62
N LEU A 515 -17.83 10.16 5.67
CA LEU A 515 -17.18 11.45 5.39
C LEU A 515 -17.68 12.62 6.25
N ILE A 516 -18.29 12.37 7.42
CA ILE A 516 -18.80 13.45 8.29
C ILE A 516 -17.70 14.33 8.89
N GLY A 517 -16.44 13.86 8.86
CA GLY A 517 -15.29 14.67 9.27
C GLY A 517 -14.61 15.41 8.11
N ALA A 518 -14.87 15.05 6.85
CA ALA A 518 -14.15 15.61 5.71
C ALA A 518 -14.64 17.02 5.35
N GLU A 519 -13.72 17.90 4.94
CA GLU A 519 -14.04 19.25 4.48
C GLU A 519 -14.29 19.25 2.98
N ASN A 520 -15.44 19.77 2.55
CA ASN A 520 -15.82 19.83 1.14
C ASN A 520 -15.37 21.14 0.48
N ALA A 521 -14.50 21.03 -0.52
CA ALA A 521 -13.95 22.15 -1.26
C ALA A 521 -14.98 22.97 -2.03
N PHE A 522 -16.14 22.40 -2.37
CA PHE A 522 -17.21 23.07 -3.10
C PHE A 522 -18.13 23.92 -2.22
N ILE A 523 -18.05 23.77 -0.89
CA ILE A 523 -18.87 24.53 0.05
C ILE A 523 -17.98 25.59 0.70
N PRO A 524 -18.35 26.89 0.63
CA PRO A 524 -17.64 27.93 1.36
C PRO A 524 -17.95 27.84 2.87
N ASP A 525 -16.91 28.01 3.70
CA ASP A 525 -16.98 28.20 5.17
C ASP A 525 -17.23 26.94 6.06
N ILE A 526 -17.43 27.15 7.37
CA ILE A 526 -17.57 26.18 8.48
C ILE A 526 -18.62 25.09 8.25
N SER A 527 -19.62 25.34 7.39
CA SER A 527 -20.65 24.38 7.01
C SER A 527 -20.15 23.29 6.04
N SER A 528 -18.93 23.42 5.51
CA SER A 528 -18.34 22.47 4.56
C SER A 528 -17.98 21.12 5.16
N ARG A 529 -17.73 21.05 6.48
CA ARG A 529 -17.33 19.80 7.14
C ARG A 529 -18.51 18.85 7.24
N GLY A 530 -18.35 17.65 6.68
CA GLY A 530 -19.35 16.59 6.73
C GLY A 530 -20.59 16.81 5.86
N HIS A 531 -20.54 17.78 4.95
CA HIS A 531 -21.66 18.14 4.07
C HIS A 531 -21.31 18.05 2.58
N ALA A 532 -22.31 17.73 1.76
CA ALA A 532 -22.23 17.65 0.31
C ALA A 532 -23.38 18.42 -0.36
N LEU A 533 -23.20 18.72 -1.65
CA LEU A 533 -24.23 19.30 -2.50
C LEU A 533 -25.15 18.18 -3.01
N ASP A 534 -26.45 18.28 -2.74
CA ASP A 534 -27.46 17.44 -3.37
C ASP A 534 -27.75 17.94 -4.79
N LEU A 535 -27.48 17.09 -5.77
CA LEU A 535 -27.63 17.37 -7.20
C LEU A 535 -28.76 16.55 -7.84
N THR A 536 -29.61 15.89 -7.03
CA THR A 536 -30.74 15.09 -7.54
C THR A 536 -31.89 15.95 -8.10
N ALA A 537 -32.02 17.20 -7.64
CA ALA A 537 -33.05 18.14 -8.07
C ALA A 537 -32.42 19.33 -8.80
N SER A 538 -32.37 19.27 -10.13
CA SER A 538 -32.00 20.44 -10.95
C SER A 538 -33.12 21.49 -10.89
N PRO A 539 -32.86 22.79 -10.61
CA PRO A 539 -31.56 23.50 -10.62
C PRO A 539 -31.07 24.02 -9.23
N THR A 540 -31.60 23.54 -8.10
CA THR A 540 -31.22 24.06 -6.77
C THR A 540 -30.32 23.08 -6.01
N SER A 541 -29.00 23.34 -6.04
CA SER A 541 -28.05 22.63 -5.19
C SER A 541 -28.28 23.00 -3.72
N THR A 542 -28.69 22.02 -2.92
CA THR A 542 -28.96 22.18 -1.49
C THR A 542 -27.92 21.39 -0.69
N VAL A 543 -27.53 21.91 0.47
CA VAL A 543 -26.47 21.31 1.29
C VAL A 543 -27.08 20.35 2.31
N PHE A 544 -26.60 19.11 2.35
CA PHE A 544 -27.01 18.09 3.31
C PHE A 544 -25.81 17.32 3.85
N PRO A 545 -25.94 16.57 4.97
CA PRO A 545 -24.91 15.65 5.42
C PRO A 545 -24.50 14.66 4.33
N VAL A 546 -23.20 14.39 4.20
CA VAL A 546 -22.66 13.50 3.14
C VAL A 546 -23.38 12.14 3.05
N PRO A 547 -23.66 11.43 4.17
CA PRO A 547 -24.37 10.14 4.12
C PRO A 547 -25.77 10.25 3.53
N GLU A 548 -26.46 11.37 3.77
CA GLU A 548 -27.80 11.61 3.23
C GLU A 548 -27.74 11.80 1.71
N VAL A 549 -26.81 12.64 1.22
CA VAL A 549 -26.61 12.86 -0.22
C VAL A 549 -26.24 11.56 -0.92
N ALA A 550 -25.31 10.77 -0.37
CA ALA A 550 -24.90 9.50 -0.94
C ALA A 550 -26.08 8.50 -1.00
N ARG A 551 -26.95 8.45 0.02
CA ARG A 551 -28.19 7.66 -0.02
C ARG A 551 -29.15 8.17 -1.10
N LYS A 552 -29.35 9.47 -1.23
CA LYS A 552 -30.21 10.05 -2.28
C LYS A 552 -29.70 9.66 -3.67
N TYR A 553 -28.40 9.77 -3.92
CA TYR A 553 -27.78 9.34 -5.18
C TYR A 553 -28.01 7.86 -5.43
N LYS A 554 -27.77 6.99 -4.43
CA LYS A 554 -28.04 5.56 -4.55
C LYS A 554 -29.51 5.25 -4.90
N HIS A 555 -30.48 5.91 -4.25
CA HIS A 555 -31.91 5.72 -4.55
C HIS A 555 -32.30 6.24 -5.93
N ALA A 556 -31.65 7.29 -6.41
CA ALA A 556 -31.84 7.85 -7.75
C ALA A 556 -31.10 7.07 -8.85
N GLY A 557 -30.36 6.01 -8.51
CA GLY A 557 -29.52 5.27 -9.46
C GLY A 557 -28.29 6.05 -9.94
N MET A 558 -27.95 7.16 -9.28
CA MET A 558 -26.79 7.98 -9.61
C MET A 558 -25.53 7.39 -8.99
N ARG A 559 -24.59 6.99 -9.85
CA ARG A 559 -23.24 6.58 -9.44
C ARG A 559 -22.37 7.80 -9.16
N TRP A 560 -21.42 7.67 -8.26
CA TRP A 560 -20.61 8.80 -7.84
C TRP A 560 -19.13 8.46 -7.56
N ALA A 561 -18.31 9.50 -7.57
CA ALA A 561 -16.89 9.47 -7.23
C ALA A 561 -16.54 10.51 -6.15
N ILE A 562 -15.45 10.27 -5.43
CA ILE A 562 -14.83 11.23 -4.50
C ILE A 562 -13.54 11.77 -5.13
N ILE A 563 -13.29 13.07 -4.99
CA ILE A 563 -12.02 13.68 -5.37
C ILE A 563 -11.18 13.94 -4.11
N GLY A 564 -10.05 13.24 -3.97
CA GLY A 564 -9.15 13.30 -2.83
C GLY A 564 -7.90 14.15 -3.07
N GLY A 565 -7.30 14.64 -1.98
CA GLY A 565 -6.02 15.36 -2.01
C GLY A 565 -4.81 14.42 -1.90
N ASN A 566 -3.77 14.89 -1.22
CA ASN A 566 -2.58 14.10 -0.89
C ASN A 566 -2.86 13.10 0.25
N ASN A 567 -2.24 11.93 0.17
CA ASN A 567 -2.27 10.88 1.19
C ASN A 567 -3.70 10.56 1.69
N TYR A 568 -4.65 10.47 0.78
CA TYR A 568 -6.06 10.21 1.10
C TYR A 568 -6.22 8.85 1.81
N GLY A 569 -6.95 8.87 2.93
CA GLY A 569 -7.14 7.69 3.78
C GLY A 569 -6.00 7.39 4.74
N GLU A 570 -5.19 8.38 5.11
CA GLU A 570 -4.14 8.25 6.13
C GLU A 570 -4.68 7.72 7.46
N GLY A 571 -3.90 6.90 8.17
CA GLY A 571 -4.16 6.55 9.56
C GLY A 571 -4.58 5.10 9.79
N SER A 572 -5.76 4.89 10.36
CA SER A 572 -6.18 3.58 10.87
C SER A 572 -6.50 2.60 9.74
N SER A 573 -6.31 1.30 9.96
CA SER A 573 -6.52 0.23 8.98
C SER A 573 -7.99 -0.07 8.64
N ARG A 574 -8.94 0.73 9.15
CA ARG A 574 -10.39 0.49 9.10
C ARG A 574 -10.90 0.27 7.68
N GLU A 575 -11.30 -0.96 7.38
CA GLU A 575 -11.93 -1.31 6.09
C GLU A 575 -13.30 -0.65 5.89
N HIS A 576 -13.97 -0.20 6.95
CA HIS A 576 -15.24 0.53 6.89
C HIS A 576 -15.14 1.79 6.02
N ALA A 577 -13.98 2.47 6.02
CA ALA A 577 -13.74 3.62 5.16
C ALA A 577 -13.81 3.29 3.65
N ALA A 578 -13.76 2.01 3.26
CA ALA A 578 -13.99 1.54 1.89
C ALA A 578 -15.36 0.83 1.73
N LEU A 579 -15.82 0.09 2.75
CA LEU A 579 -17.12 -0.58 2.72
C LEU A 579 -18.29 0.40 2.66
N GLU A 580 -18.25 1.49 3.44
CA GLU A 580 -19.32 2.50 3.50
C GLU A 580 -19.53 3.24 2.17
N PRO A 581 -18.49 3.80 1.51
CA PRO A 581 -18.70 4.43 0.20
C PRO A 581 -19.19 3.41 -0.83
N ARG A 582 -18.69 2.17 -0.82
CA ARG A 582 -19.19 1.11 -1.70
C ARG A 582 -20.64 0.75 -1.45
N TYR A 583 -21.04 0.64 -0.17
CA TYR A 583 -22.40 0.36 0.26
C TYR A 583 -23.36 1.48 -0.16
N LEU A 584 -22.92 2.74 -0.13
CA LEU A 584 -23.70 3.91 -0.52
C LEU A 584 -23.63 4.27 -2.02
N GLY A 585 -23.14 3.35 -2.88
CA GLY A 585 -23.21 3.48 -4.33
C GLY A 585 -22.00 4.17 -4.99
N GLY A 586 -20.92 4.37 -4.24
CA GLY A 586 -19.67 4.92 -4.76
C GLY A 586 -18.96 3.94 -5.68
N VAL A 587 -18.34 4.48 -6.73
CA VAL A 587 -17.61 3.71 -7.74
C VAL A 587 -16.10 3.92 -7.63
N ALA A 588 -15.67 5.16 -7.46
CA ALA A 588 -14.26 5.52 -7.52
C ALA A 588 -13.88 6.56 -6.48
N VAL A 589 -12.59 6.54 -6.13
CA VAL A 589 -11.92 7.65 -5.47
C VAL A 589 -10.78 8.06 -6.38
N VAL A 590 -10.74 9.32 -6.79
CA VAL A 590 -9.65 9.89 -7.60
C VAL A 590 -8.86 10.85 -6.73
N ALA A 591 -7.63 10.52 -6.38
CA ALA A 591 -6.82 11.31 -5.43
C ALA A 591 -5.45 11.68 -6.02
N ILE A 592 -4.77 12.66 -5.42
CA ILE A 592 -3.37 12.93 -5.78
C ILE A 592 -2.50 11.74 -5.33
N SER A 593 -2.75 11.20 -4.14
CA SER A 593 -2.11 9.99 -3.65
C SER A 593 -2.94 9.35 -2.52
N PHE A 594 -2.74 8.05 -2.27
CA PHE A 594 -3.44 7.28 -1.22
C PHE A 594 -2.51 6.82 -0.10
N ALA A 595 -3.04 6.58 1.10
CA ALA A 595 -2.38 5.74 2.09
C ALA A 595 -2.53 4.26 1.72
N ARG A 596 -1.47 3.44 1.96
CA ARG A 596 -1.36 2.05 1.47
C ARG A 596 -2.57 1.18 1.84
N ILE A 597 -2.92 1.09 3.12
CA ILE A 597 -3.98 0.19 3.59
C ILE A 597 -5.33 0.62 3.02
N HIS A 598 -5.60 1.93 2.97
CA HIS A 598 -6.86 2.42 2.44
C HIS A 598 -7.01 2.14 0.94
N GLU A 599 -5.94 2.29 0.17
CA GLU A 599 -5.92 1.93 -1.25
C GLU A 599 -6.25 0.44 -1.46
N THR A 600 -5.63 -0.46 -0.68
CA THR A 600 -5.95 -1.90 -0.73
C THR A 600 -7.40 -2.17 -0.34
N ASN A 601 -7.90 -1.52 0.71
CA ASN A 601 -9.29 -1.67 1.14
C ASN A 601 -10.28 -1.25 0.05
N LEU A 602 -10.03 -0.16 -0.66
CA LEU A 602 -10.86 0.27 -1.79
C LEU A 602 -10.88 -0.80 -2.89
N LYS A 603 -9.71 -1.36 -3.26
CA LYS A 603 -9.61 -2.45 -4.24
C LYS A 603 -10.40 -3.69 -3.79
N LYS A 604 -10.25 -4.09 -2.52
CA LYS A 604 -10.96 -5.25 -1.93
C LYS A 604 -12.48 -5.12 -1.96
N GLN A 605 -13.00 -3.89 -1.81
CA GLN A 605 -14.45 -3.65 -1.89
C GLN A 605 -14.96 -3.41 -3.31
N GLY A 606 -14.12 -3.56 -4.34
CA GLY A 606 -14.49 -3.35 -5.73
C GLY A 606 -14.72 -1.88 -6.09
N MET A 607 -14.10 -0.95 -5.35
CA MET A 607 -13.98 0.45 -5.76
C MET A 607 -12.70 0.67 -6.57
N LEU A 608 -12.68 1.75 -7.36
CA LEU A 608 -11.52 2.15 -8.16
C LEU A 608 -10.73 3.28 -7.46
N PRO A 609 -9.63 2.97 -6.75
CA PRO A 609 -8.68 4.00 -6.32
C PRO A 609 -7.79 4.41 -7.50
N LEU A 610 -7.97 5.64 -7.99
CA LEU A 610 -7.24 6.19 -9.13
C LEU A 610 -6.38 7.38 -8.69
N THR A 611 -5.18 7.47 -9.24
CA THR A 611 -4.27 8.60 -8.97
C THR A 611 -4.15 9.50 -10.19
N PHE A 612 -4.08 10.82 -9.96
CA PHE A 612 -3.79 11.77 -11.02
C PHE A 612 -2.36 11.58 -11.55
N VAL A 613 -2.21 11.48 -12.88
CA VAL A 613 -0.89 11.58 -13.52
C VAL A 613 -0.33 13.00 -13.37
N ASP A 614 -1.20 14.01 -13.54
CA ASP A 614 -0.90 15.42 -13.26
C ASP A 614 -1.67 15.87 -12.00
N PRO A 615 -1.00 16.02 -10.84
CA PRO A 615 -1.63 16.52 -9.62
C PRO A 615 -2.34 17.87 -9.77
N ALA A 616 -1.94 18.72 -10.72
CA ALA A 616 -2.60 20.01 -10.96
C ALA A 616 -4.03 19.85 -11.51
N ALA A 617 -4.36 18.67 -12.07
CA ALA A 617 -5.72 18.35 -12.50
C ALA A 617 -6.74 18.39 -11.35
N TYR A 618 -6.31 18.10 -10.11
CA TYR A 618 -7.16 18.23 -8.92
C TYR A 618 -7.82 19.61 -8.86
N SER A 619 -7.10 20.69 -9.13
CA SER A 619 -7.61 22.07 -9.02
C SER A 619 -8.63 22.43 -10.09
N ARG A 620 -8.63 21.72 -11.23
CA ARG A 620 -9.50 21.99 -12.38
C ARG A 620 -10.93 21.49 -12.17
N ILE A 621 -11.11 20.44 -11.38
CA ILE A 621 -12.41 19.79 -11.17
C ILE A 621 -13.35 20.67 -10.34
N GLN A 622 -14.54 20.94 -10.89
CA GLN A 622 -15.66 21.70 -10.31
C GLN A 622 -16.80 20.78 -9.82
N ALA A 623 -17.79 21.36 -9.15
CA ALA A 623 -18.86 20.60 -8.49
C ALA A 623 -19.87 19.97 -9.47
N ASP A 624 -20.08 20.61 -10.62
CA ASP A 624 -21.01 20.21 -11.67
C ASP A 624 -20.36 19.35 -12.76
N ASP A 625 -19.04 19.12 -12.67
CA ASP A 625 -18.34 18.20 -13.56
C ASP A 625 -18.84 16.76 -13.38
N LYS A 626 -18.81 16.01 -14.49
CA LYS A 626 -19.04 14.57 -14.53
C LYS A 626 -17.74 13.84 -14.83
N VAL A 627 -17.57 12.66 -14.26
CA VAL A 627 -16.38 11.84 -14.45
C VAL A 627 -16.73 10.57 -15.21
N ASP A 628 -16.08 10.40 -16.36
CA ASP A 628 -16.09 9.14 -17.10
C ASP A 628 -14.76 8.41 -16.86
N ILE A 629 -14.83 7.15 -16.40
CA ILE A 629 -13.68 6.27 -16.25
C ILE A 629 -13.71 5.25 -17.38
N LEU A 630 -12.82 5.44 -18.34
CA LEU A 630 -12.72 4.58 -19.52
C LEU A 630 -11.76 3.43 -19.25
N VAL A 631 -12.22 2.19 -19.45
CA VAL A 631 -11.37 1.01 -19.24
C VAL A 631 -10.73 0.62 -20.58
N SER A 632 -9.48 0.98 -20.79
CA SER A 632 -8.66 0.41 -21.87
C SER A 632 -8.08 -0.93 -21.41
N ARG A 633 -8.82 -2.03 -21.60
CA ARG A 633 -8.19 -3.34 -21.48
C ARG A 633 -7.20 -3.50 -22.63
N ILE A 634 -6.03 -4.10 -22.41
CA ILE A 634 -5.45 -4.98 -23.45
C ILE A 634 -6.32 -6.25 -23.50
N SER A 635 -7.57 -6.05 -23.93
CA SER A 635 -8.55 -7.02 -24.39
C SER A 635 -9.48 -6.34 -25.40
N THR A 636 -9.06 -5.19 -25.95
CA THR A 636 -9.75 -4.57 -27.07
C THR A 636 -9.61 -5.46 -28.29
N ALA A 637 -10.55 -5.34 -29.21
CA ALA A 637 -10.36 -5.76 -30.58
C ALA A 637 -8.99 -5.28 -31.07
N ASP A 638 -8.34 -6.10 -31.90
CA ASP A 638 -7.09 -5.74 -32.53
C ASP A 638 -7.24 -4.39 -33.27
N PRO A 639 -6.38 -3.39 -33.00
CA PRO A 639 -6.56 -2.04 -33.52
C PRO A 639 -6.44 -1.97 -35.05
N THR A 640 -5.86 -2.99 -35.67
CA THR A 640 -5.72 -3.13 -37.13
C THR A 640 -6.87 -3.92 -37.75
N GLY A 641 -7.88 -4.29 -36.96
CA GLY A 641 -9.02 -5.09 -37.42
C GLY A 641 -8.65 -6.54 -37.74
N GLY A 642 -7.58 -7.06 -37.15
CA GLY A 642 -7.17 -8.45 -37.31
C GLY A 642 -8.21 -9.45 -36.80
N TYR A 643 -8.30 -10.61 -37.47
CA TYR A 643 -9.05 -11.77 -37.01
C TYR A 643 -8.24 -12.54 -35.96
N VAL A 644 -8.03 -11.90 -34.81
CA VAL A 644 -7.22 -12.40 -33.69
C VAL A 644 -7.93 -12.17 -32.36
N ASN A 645 -7.61 -12.99 -31.37
CA ASN A 645 -8.07 -12.85 -29.99
C ASN A 645 -6.85 -12.89 -29.04
N TYR A 646 -6.40 -11.73 -28.57
CA TYR A 646 -5.29 -11.68 -27.61
C TYR A 646 -5.75 -12.13 -26.23
N LEU A 647 -5.06 -13.15 -25.69
CA LEU A 647 -5.40 -13.74 -24.41
C LEU A 647 -4.74 -13.02 -23.23
N SER A 648 -5.34 -13.15 -22.05
CA SER A 648 -4.69 -12.79 -20.80
C SER A 648 -3.43 -13.63 -20.57
N GLN A 649 -2.50 -13.16 -19.73
CA GLN A 649 -1.29 -13.93 -19.41
C GLN A 649 -1.63 -15.33 -18.87
N ALA A 650 -2.58 -15.43 -17.94
CA ALA A 650 -2.97 -16.70 -17.33
C ALA A 650 -3.60 -17.66 -18.36
N ASP A 651 -4.46 -17.14 -19.25
CA ASP A 651 -5.06 -17.94 -20.33
C ASP A 651 -4.01 -18.39 -21.34
N ALA A 652 -3.08 -17.51 -21.72
CA ALA A 652 -1.98 -17.86 -22.62
C ALA A 652 -1.07 -18.94 -22.02
N GLN A 653 -0.75 -18.86 -20.73
CA GLN A 653 0.06 -19.88 -20.03
C GLN A 653 -0.65 -21.22 -19.97
N SER A 654 -1.92 -21.24 -19.54
CA SER A 654 -2.70 -22.48 -19.41
C SER A 654 -2.90 -23.19 -20.75
N ARG A 655 -2.96 -22.43 -21.86
CA ARG A 655 -3.06 -22.96 -23.22
C ARG A 655 -1.71 -23.19 -23.90
N GLY A 656 -0.59 -22.93 -23.21
CA GLY A 656 0.75 -23.11 -23.75
C GLY A 656 1.15 -22.12 -24.86
N LEU A 657 0.41 -21.02 -25.03
CA LEU A 657 0.73 -19.95 -25.98
C LEU A 657 1.81 -19.00 -25.45
N TYR A 658 2.05 -18.97 -24.14
CA TYR A 658 3.19 -18.29 -23.53
C TYR A 658 3.93 -19.25 -22.59
N GLN A 659 5.23 -19.46 -22.82
CA GLN A 659 6.06 -20.39 -22.06
C GLN A 659 7.49 -19.89 -21.92
N ILE A 660 8.14 -20.24 -20.80
CA ILE A 660 9.60 -20.14 -20.67
C ILE A 660 10.20 -21.50 -21.02
N LYS A 661 10.95 -21.58 -22.13
CA LYS A 661 11.62 -22.80 -22.61
C LYS A 661 13.11 -22.70 -22.33
N GLY A 662 13.55 -23.24 -21.19
CA GLY A 662 14.91 -23.03 -20.71
C GLY A 662 15.15 -21.56 -20.39
N ASN A 663 16.09 -20.92 -21.10
CA ASN A 663 16.37 -19.48 -20.97
C ASN A 663 15.72 -18.63 -22.09
N GLN A 664 14.78 -19.21 -22.84
CA GLN A 664 14.12 -18.54 -23.96
C GLN A 664 12.64 -18.27 -23.64
N VAL A 665 12.12 -17.20 -24.21
CA VAL A 665 10.69 -16.85 -24.13
C VAL A 665 9.99 -17.31 -25.40
N TYR A 666 8.98 -18.17 -25.25
CA TYR A 666 8.11 -18.63 -26.33
C TYR A 666 6.78 -17.88 -26.30
N ILE A 667 6.38 -17.32 -27.44
CA ILE A 667 5.10 -16.61 -27.64
C ILE A 667 4.49 -17.13 -28.94
N GLY A 668 3.37 -17.83 -28.85
CA GLY A 668 2.73 -18.49 -29.98
C GLY A 668 1.26 -18.17 -30.14
N VAL A 669 0.66 -18.88 -31.09
CA VAL A 669 -0.75 -18.78 -31.48
C VAL A 669 -1.43 -20.15 -31.34
N ASP A 670 -2.75 -20.16 -31.21
CA ASP A 670 -3.49 -21.40 -31.37
C ASP A 670 -3.30 -21.93 -32.80
N SER A 671 -2.75 -23.13 -32.93
CA SER A 671 -2.52 -23.84 -34.19
C SER A 671 -3.32 -25.13 -34.27
N THR A 672 -4.34 -25.30 -33.40
CA THR A 672 -5.11 -26.54 -33.30
C THR A 672 -6.60 -26.37 -33.51
N THR A 673 -7.18 -25.21 -33.20
CA THR A 673 -8.63 -25.03 -33.16
C THR A 673 -9.17 -24.49 -34.49
N VAL A 674 -10.17 -25.18 -35.04
CA VAL A 674 -11.01 -24.65 -36.14
C VAL A 674 -12.02 -23.68 -35.54
N LEU A 675 -12.11 -22.48 -36.12
CA LEU A 675 -12.90 -21.36 -35.58
C LEU A 675 -14.08 -21.01 -36.49
N ASP A 676 -15.06 -20.30 -35.95
CA ASP A 676 -16.13 -19.70 -36.74
C ASP A 676 -15.60 -18.42 -37.43
N PRO A 677 -15.58 -18.34 -38.78
CA PRO A 677 -15.12 -17.15 -39.50
C PRO A 677 -15.86 -15.85 -39.15
N SER A 678 -17.05 -15.95 -38.57
CA SER A 678 -17.84 -14.80 -38.09
C SER A 678 -17.69 -14.52 -36.59
N GLY A 679 -16.99 -15.39 -35.86
CA GLY A 679 -16.77 -15.32 -34.42
C GLY A 679 -15.48 -14.58 -34.02
N THR A 680 -15.08 -14.76 -32.76
CA THR A 680 -13.84 -14.20 -32.22
C THR A 680 -12.62 -14.82 -32.94
N GLY A 681 -11.66 -13.97 -33.29
CA GLY A 681 -10.47 -14.37 -34.06
C GLY A 681 -9.55 -15.38 -33.38
N ARG A 682 -8.48 -15.77 -34.10
CA ARG A 682 -7.54 -16.81 -33.66
C ARG A 682 -6.84 -16.43 -32.34
N PRO A 683 -6.88 -17.28 -31.30
CA PRO A 683 -6.16 -17.00 -30.06
C PRO A 683 -4.66 -16.77 -30.29
N SER A 684 -4.15 -15.66 -29.75
CA SER A 684 -2.77 -15.22 -29.89
C SER A 684 -2.32 -14.45 -28.64
N VAL A 685 -1.08 -14.00 -28.63
CA VAL A 685 -0.47 -13.22 -27.54
C VAL A 685 0.12 -11.93 -28.09
N ARG A 686 -0.18 -10.82 -27.41
CA ARG A 686 0.45 -9.51 -27.63
C ARG A 686 1.12 -9.08 -26.33
N ILE A 687 2.41 -8.75 -26.38
CA ILE A 687 3.19 -8.29 -25.23
C ILE A 687 3.64 -6.86 -25.50
N GLN A 688 3.56 -6.02 -24.46
CA GLN A 688 4.01 -4.63 -24.50
C GLN A 688 4.95 -4.34 -23.33
N SER A 689 6.01 -3.54 -23.54
CA SER A 689 6.86 -3.06 -22.46
C SER A 689 6.11 -2.06 -21.56
N ASN A 690 6.39 -2.09 -20.26
CA ASN A 690 5.91 -1.05 -19.34
C ASN A 690 6.65 0.27 -19.54
N THR A 691 7.95 0.19 -19.81
CA THR A 691 8.79 1.35 -20.09
C THR A 691 8.61 1.81 -21.53
N ALA A 692 8.43 3.12 -21.69
CA ALA A 692 8.42 3.81 -22.97
C ALA A 692 9.79 4.45 -23.24
N PHE A 693 10.20 4.52 -24.51
CA PHE A 693 11.51 4.99 -24.93
C PHE A 693 11.41 6.12 -25.96
N THR A 694 12.36 7.06 -25.91
CA THR A 694 12.53 8.12 -26.93
C THR A 694 13.86 8.00 -27.66
N HIS A 695 14.85 7.33 -27.08
CA HIS A 695 16.12 6.98 -27.71
C HIS A 695 16.57 5.64 -27.13
N GLY A 696 17.46 4.95 -27.83
CA GLY A 696 18.02 3.69 -27.34
C GLY A 696 18.77 2.91 -28.40
N LEU A 697 19.57 1.97 -27.94
CA LEU A 697 20.03 0.84 -28.75
C LEU A 697 19.30 -0.42 -28.29
N PHE A 698 18.49 -0.99 -29.17
CA PHE A 698 17.65 -2.15 -28.92
C PHE A 698 18.26 -3.35 -29.64
N ILE A 699 18.67 -4.37 -28.88
CA ILE A 699 19.25 -5.59 -29.40
C ILE A 699 18.29 -6.74 -29.13
N LEU A 700 17.66 -7.24 -30.19
CA LEU A 700 16.75 -8.38 -30.16
C LEU A 700 17.44 -9.61 -30.74
N ASP A 701 17.67 -10.63 -29.91
CA ASP A 701 18.18 -11.94 -30.31
C ASP A 701 17.04 -12.96 -30.39
N LEU A 702 16.76 -13.46 -31.59
CA LEU A 702 15.69 -14.42 -31.88
C LEU A 702 16.26 -15.74 -32.38
N ALA A 703 15.87 -16.83 -31.72
CA ALA A 703 16.08 -18.19 -32.24
C ALA A 703 15.05 -18.54 -33.33
N HIS A 704 13.85 -17.98 -33.23
CA HIS A 704 12.75 -18.18 -34.17
C HIS A 704 11.83 -16.96 -34.20
N MET A 705 11.24 -16.67 -35.35
CA MET A 705 10.14 -15.72 -35.53
C MET A 705 8.98 -16.39 -36.29
N PRO A 706 7.76 -15.86 -36.26
CA PRO A 706 6.64 -16.46 -36.98
C PRO A 706 6.97 -16.65 -38.47
N GLY A 707 6.73 -17.85 -38.98
CA GLY A 707 7.07 -18.24 -40.35
C GLY A 707 6.26 -17.50 -41.41
N SER A 708 6.70 -17.60 -42.67
CA SER A 708 6.07 -16.97 -43.82
C SER A 708 4.82 -17.74 -44.25
N VAL A 709 3.70 -17.54 -43.54
CA VAL A 709 2.45 -18.30 -43.69
C VAL A 709 1.32 -17.40 -44.16
N CYS A 710 0.54 -17.84 -45.15
CA CYS A 710 -0.62 -17.09 -45.60
C CYS A 710 -1.60 -16.82 -44.44
N GLY A 711 -1.93 -15.55 -44.24
CA GLY A 711 -2.90 -15.08 -43.26
C GLY A 711 -2.28 -14.50 -41.99
N SER A 712 -1.00 -14.75 -41.72
CA SER A 712 -0.31 -14.14 -40.57
C SER A 712 0.20 -12.74 -40.86
N TRP A 713 0.23 -11.91 -39.82
CA TRP A 713 0.87 -10.60 -39.80
C TRP A 713 1.57 -10.43 -38.44
N PRO A 714 2.80 -10.93 -38.30
CA PRO A 714 3.57 -10.78 -37.08
C PRO A 714 4.39 -9.49 -37.10
N ALA A 715 4.52 -8.85 -35.93
CA ALA A 715 5.31 -7.64 -35.78
C ALA A 715 6.16 -7.63 -34.50
N TYR A 716 7.37 -7.08 -34.63
CA TYR A 716 8.16 -6.52 -33.55
C TYR A 716 8.33 -5.03 -33.86
N TRP A 717 7.67 -4.20 -33.06
CA TRP A 717 7.44 -2.79 -33.36
C TRP A 717 7.44 -1.93 -32.09
N MET A 718 7.43 -0.61 -32.26
CA MET A 718 7.41 0.36 -31.18
C MET A 718 6.44 1.48 -31.50
N TYR A 719 5.50 1.81 -30.62
CA TYR A 719 4.55 2.91 -30.85
C TYR A 719 4.29 3.76 -29.61
N GLY A 720 3.99 5.03 -29.82
CA GLY A 720 3.72 5.99 -28.74
C GLY A 720 2.23 6.11 -28.38
N PRO A 721 1.92 6.68 -27.19
CA PRO A 721 0.56 6.68 -26.62
C PRO A 721 -0.46 7.53 -27.39
N ASN A 722 -0.01 8.47 -28.23
CA ASN A 722 -0.87 9.32 -29.05
C ASN A 722 -0.55 9.11 -30.53
N TRP A 723 -0.74 7.89 -31.03
CA TRP A 723 -0.53 7.56 -32.43
C TRP A 723 -1.50 8.32 -33.35
N PRO A 724 -1.07 8.85 -34.51
CA PRO A 724 0.27 8.77 -35.09
C PRO A 724 1.21 9.92 -34.66
N TYR A 725 0.79 10.81 -33.75
CA TYR A 725 1.57 12.00 -33.32
C TYR A 725 2.76 11.69 -32.42
N SER A 726 2.76 10.53 -31.76
CA SER A 726 3.92 10.02 -31.00
C SER A 726 4.72 8.99 -31.80
N GLY A 727 4.30 8.70 -33.03
CA GLY A 727 5.04 7.91 -34.00
C GLY A 727 5.09 6.41 -33.72
N GLU A 728 5.63 5.70 -34.71
CA GLU A 728 5.78 4.24 -34.75
C GLU A 728 7.09 3.88 -35.47
N ILE A 729 7.74 2.81 -35.00
CA ILE A 729 8.93 2.21 -35.61
C ILE A 729 8.68 0.70 -35.73
N ASP A 730 8.53 0.23 -36.96
CA ASP A 730 8.41 -1.19 -37.30
C ASP A 730 9.79 -1.73 -37.64
N MET A 731 10.33 -2.58 -36.77
CA MET A 731 11.69 -3.10 -36.92
C MET A 731 11.68 -4.48 -37.58
N ILE A 732 10.68 -5.30 -37.26
CA ILE A 732 10.39 -6.54 -37.98
C ILE A 732 8.90 -6.56 -38.29
N GLU A 733 8.56 -6.52 -39.57
CA GLU A 733 7.19 -6.55 -40.03
C GLU A 733 7.09 -7.22 -41.41
N GLY A 734 5.97 -7.89 -41.64
CA GLY A 734 5.63 -8.49 -42.91
C GLY A 734 4.30 -9.22 -42.82
N VAL A 735 3.75 -9.58 -43.99
CA VAL A 735 2.45 -10.24 -44.07
C VAL A 735 2.49 -11.47 -44.94
N ASN A 736 1.57 -12.40 -44.66
CA ASN A 736 1.32 -13.57 -45.48
C ASN A 736 2.61 -14.38 -45.73
N ASN A 737 2.89 -14.72 -46.98
CA ASN A 737 4.05 -15.52 -47.38
C ASN A 737 5.28 -14.68 -47.74
N GLN A 738 5.36 -13.43 -47.26
CA GLN A 738 6.52 -12.56 -47.44
C GLN A 738 7.78 -13.21 -46.86
N GLN A 739 8.91 -13.07 -47.59
CA GLN A 739 10.17 -13.77 -47.29
C GLN A 739 11.26 -12.84 -46.76
N VAL A 740 11.10 -11.52 -46.93
CA VAL A 740 12.08 -10.51 -46.52
C VAL A 740 11.43 -9.51 -45.59
N ASN A 741 12.21 -8.93 -44.70
CA ASN A 741 11.71 -8.00 -43.70
C ASN A 741 11.35 -6.66 -44.34
N GLN A 742 10.31 -6.01 -43.84
CA GLN A 742 10.04 -4.61 -44.11
C GLN A 742 10.19 -3.83 -42.80
N MET A 743 10.96 -2.73 -42.85
CA MET A 743 11.07 -1.78 -41.74
C MET A 743 10.35 -0.50 -42.14
N THR A 744 9.46 0.00 -41.30
CA THR A 744 8.58 1.14 -41.64
C THR A 744 8.55 2.14 -40.48
N LEU A 745 8.36 3.42 -40.79
CA LEU A 745 7.98 4.43 -39.80
C LEU A 745 6.61 5.01 -40.14
N HIS A 746 5.80 5.22 -39.10
CA HIS A 746 4.54 5.96 -39.19
C HIS A 746 4.57 7.16 -38.27
N THR A 747 4.18 8.32 -38.78
CA THR A 747 4.16 9.60 -38.04
C THR A 747 2.93 10.42 -38.42
N ALA A 748 2.69 11.51 -37.69
CA ALA A 748 1.87 12.61 -38.19
C ALA A 748 2.53 13.27 -39.43
N ALA A 749 1.76 14.10 -40.14
CA ALA A 749 2.24 14.81 -41.33
C ALA A 749 3.45 15.71 -40.99
N GLY A 750 4.46 15.70 -41.85
CA GLY A 750 5.65 16.57 -41.74
C GLY A 750 6.99 15.85 -41.63
N CYS A 751 7.01 14.52 -41.50
CA CYS A 751 8.23 13.72 -41.51
C CYS A 751 8.43 13.08 -42.90
N THR A 752 9.51 13.46 -43.59
CA THR A 752 9.95 12.83 -44.83
C THR A 752 11.40 12.40 -44.65
N VAL A 753 11.66 11.11 -44.83
CA VAL A 753 12.98 10.53 -44.59
C VAL A 753 13.84 10.55 -45.84
N THR A 754 15.14 10.67 -45.63
CA THR A 754 16.19 10.42 -46.61
C THR A 754 17.11 9.30 -46.11
N VAL A 755 17.95 8.77 -47.00
CA VAL A 755 19.00 7.83 -46.60
C VAL A 755 20.12 8.61 -45.91
N GLY A 756 20.45 8.21 -44.68
CA GLY A 756 21.52 8.84 -43.91
C GLY A 756 22.93 8.59 -44.43
N GLU A 757 23.90 9.31 -43.85
CA GLU A 757 25.32 9.17 -44.19
C GLU A 757 25.82 7.73 -43.90
N GLY A 758 26.65 7.18 -44.78
CA GLY A 758 27.04 5.76 -44.74
C GLY A 758 26.07 4.82 -45.49
N GLY A 759 24.91 5.33 -45.92
CA GLY A 759 23.97 4.61 -46.78
C GLY A 759 23.17 3.51 -46.06
N GLN A 760 22.41 2.76 -46.86
CA GLN A 760 21.66 1.58 -46.41
C GLN A 760 21.71 0.47 -47.47
N SER A 761 21.59 -0.79 -47.07
CA SER A 761 21.58 -1.94 -48.00
C SER A 761 20.19 -2.30 -48.52
N GLY A 762 19.12 -1.91 -47.82
CA GLY A 762 17.73 -2.15 -48.20
C GLY A 762 17.20 -1.18 -49.26
N THR A 763 16.12 -1.58 -49.92
CA THR A 763 15.48 -0.81 -51.00
C THR A 763 14.42 0.12 -50.41
N SER A 764 14.58 1.44 -50.61
CA SER A 764 13.61 2.44 -50.16
C SER A 764 12.29 2.35 -50.92
N GLY A 765 11.18 2.36 -50.17
CA GLY A 765 9.84 2.58 -50.68
C GLY A 765 9.47 4.06 -50.64
N ASN A 766 8.25 4.35 -50.18
CA ASN A 766 7.79 5.72 -49.95
C ASN A 766 8.68 6.43 -48.91
N SER A 767 9.01 7.71 -49.13
CA SER A 767 9.80 8.52 -48.20
C SER A 767 8.96 9.33 -47.22
N ASN A 768 7.65 9.47 -47.43
CA ASN A 768 6.75 10.23 -46.56
C ASN A 768 6.17 9.33 -45.46
N CYS A 769 6.49 9.60 -44.21
CA CYS A 769 6.09 8.76 -43.08
C CYS A 769 4.67 9.02 -42.57
N ASN A 770 3.91 9.93 -43.20
CA ASN A 770 2.58 10.30 -42.74
C ASN A 770 1.56 9.14 -42.82
N ALA A 771 1.11 8.65 -41.68
CA ALA A 771 0.10 7.59 -41.57
C ALA A 771 -1.27 8.00 -42.17
N ASN A 772 -1.60 9.30 -42.12
CA ASN A 772 -2.89 9.82 -42.60
C ASN A 772 -2.99 9.93 -44.14
N SER A 773 -1.95 9.53 -44.88
CA SER A 773 -1.90 9.54 -46.35
C SER A 773 -1.93 8.13 -46.95
N GLY A 774 -2.70 7.21 -46.35
CA GLY A 774 -2.93 5.87 -46.89
C GLY A 774 -2.47 4.71 -45.99
N TYR A 775 -2.08 4.97 -44.74
CA TYR A 775 -1.50 3.99 -43.80
C TYR A 775 -0.15 3.38 -44.24
N ASP A 776 0.40 3.73 -45.40
CA ASP A 776 1.60 3.09 -45.97
C ASP A 776 2.92 3.45 -45.26
N GLY A 777 2.98 4.60 -44.57
CA GLY A 777 4.20 5.06 -43.90
C GLY A 777 5.40 5.24 -44.84
N CYS A 778 6.61 5.32 -44.26
CA CYS A 778 7.86 5.34 -45.01
C CYS A 778 8.66 4.06 -44.75
N GLY A 779 8.74 3.19 -45.75
CA GLY A 779 9.26 1.84 -45.63
C GLY A 779 10.58 1.59 -46.34
N VAL A 780 11.37 0.66 -45.83
CA VAL A 780 12.55 0.07 -46.47
C VAL A 780 12.42 -1.44 -46.45
N THR A 781 12.47 -2.07 -47.63
CA THR A 781 12.43 -3.53 -47.77
C THR A 781 13.84 -4.09 -47.78
N SER A 782 14.08 -5.12 -46.97
CA SER A 782 15.34 -5.84 -46.91
C SER A 782 15.65 -6.54 -48.24
N ASN A 783 16.91 -6.43 -48.69
CA ASN A 783 17.44 -7.19 -49.83
C ASN A 783 18.05 -8.54 -49.38
N THR A 784 17.99 -8.86 -48.09
CA THR A 784 18.57 -10.06 -47.50
C THR A 784 17.50 -11.17 -47.42
N ALA A 785 17.66 -12.21 -48.23
CA ALA A 785 16.66 -13.27 -48.43
C ALA A 785 16.24 -14.04 -47.17
N ASN A 786 17.09 -14.09 -46.14
CA ASN A 786 16.84 -14.77 -44.88
C ASN A 786 16.57 -13.80 -43.72
N SER A 787 16.15 -12.56 -44.00
CA SER A 787 15.89 -11.60 -42.94
C SER A 787 14.55 -11.81 -42.24
N TYR A 788 13.62 -12.58 -42.80
CA TYR A 788 12.27 -12.72 -42.25
C TYR A 788 11.70 -14.12 -42.38
N GLY A 789 10.75 -14.45 -41.51
CA GLY A 789 9.91 -15.64 -41.56
C GLY A 789 10.68 -16.95 -41.72
N THR A 790 10.25 -17.78 -42.66
CA THR A 790 10.79 -19.14 -42.84
C THR A 790 12.28 -19.12 -43.20
N GLY A 791 12.73 -18.15 -44.01
CA GLY A 791 14.14 -18.01 -44.35
C GLY A 791 15.03 -17.68 -43.15
N PHE A 792 14.56 -16.82 -42.25
CA PHE A 792 15.23 -16.51 -40.99
C PHE A 792 15.33 -17.74 -40.08
N ASN A 793 14.24 -18.49 -39.95
CA ASN A 793 14.19 -19.68 -39.10
C ASN A 793 15.14 -20.78 -39.60
N ASN A 794 15.24 -20.98 -40.92
CA ASN A 794 16.10 -21.99 -41.54
C ASN A 794 17.60 -21.78 -41.29
N VAL A 795 18.04 -20.57 -40.93
CA VAL A 795 19.44 -20.28 -40.60
C VAL A 795 19.72 -20.26 -39.09
N GLY A 796 18.78 -20.73 -38.25
CA GLY A 796 18.91 -20.71 -36.79
C GLY A 796 18.68 -19.33 -36.16
N GLY A 797 17.97 -18.47 -36.88
CA GLY A 797 17.64 -17.11 -36.49
C GLY A 797 18.81 -16.13 -36.55
N GLY A 798 18.83 -15.14 -35.65
CA GLY A 798 19.79 -14.05 -35.68
C GLY A 798 19.43 -12.88 -34.77
N VAL A 799 20.15 -11.78 -34.95
CA VAL A 799 20.01 -10.55 -34.15
C VAL A 799 19.52 -9.40 -35.02
N TYR A 800 18.47 -8.72 -34.54
CA TYR A 800 18.07 -7.41 -35.01
C TYR A 800 18.58 -6.35 -34.04
N ALA A 801 19.26 -5.33 -34.57
CA ALA A 801 19.76 -4.22 -33.78
C ALA A 801 19.15 -2.91 -34.30
N THR A 802 18.44 -2.19 -33.44
CA THR A 802 17.85 -0.88 -33.76
C THR A 802 18.55 0.20 -32.97
N PHE A 803 19.18 1.14 -33.65
CA PHE A 803 19.80 2.32 -33.04
C PHE A 803 18.92 3.53 -33.33
N TRP A 804 18.42 4.15 -32.27
CA TRP A 804 17.55 5.31 -32.33
C TRP A 804 18.13 6.45 -31.51
N ASN A 805 18.48 7.54 -32.19
CA ASN A 805 18.90 8.81 -31.60
C ASN A 805 18.10 9.98 -32.21
N GLN A 806 18.43 11.20 -31.81
CA GLN A 806 17.74 12.41 -32.28
C GLN A 806 17.78 12.60 -33.82
N GLY A 807 18.86 12.14 -34.48
CA GLY A 807 19.12 12.43 -35.90
C GLY A 807 18.78 11.30 -36.86
N SER A 808 18.69 10.05 -36.38
CA SER A 808 18.52 8.87 -37.24
C SER A 808 17.93 7.67 -36.50
N ILE A 809 17.27 6.81 -37.28
CA ILE A 809 16.87 5.47 -36.87
C ILE A 809 17.51 4.47 -37.84
N GLN A 810 18.33 3.57 -37.31
CA GLN A 810 19.09 2.59 -38.08
C GLN A 810 18.76 1.18 -37.63
N VAL A 811 18.56 0.25 -38.57
CA VAL A 811 18.30 -1.17 -38.25
C VAL A 811 19.27 -2.08 -38.99
N TRP A 812 19.94 -2.97 -38.25
CA TRP A 812 20.77 -4.05 -38.78
C TRP A 812 20.13 -5.41 -38.53
N PHE A 813 20.42 -6.36 -39.42
CA PHE A 813 20.17 -7.77 -39.20
C PHE A 813 21.48 -8.55 -39.36
N PHE A 814 21.78 -9.37 -38.36
CA PHE A 814 22.90 -10.30 -38.36
C PHE A 814 22.36 -11.73 -38.29
N PRO A 815 22.48 -12.54 -39.35
CA PRO A 815 22.20 -13.97 -39.26
C PRO A 815 23.02 -14.62 -38.14
N ARG A 816 22.52 -15.71 -37.54
CA ARG A 816 23.12 -16.36 -36.36
C ARG A 816 24.65 -16.54 -36.42
N GLY A 817 25.19 -16.93 -37.57
CA GLY A 817 26.62 -17.15 -37.78
C GLY A 817 27.48 -15.89 -37.96
N SER A 818 26.86 -14.71 -38.04
CA SER A 818 27.50 -13.43 -38.36
C SER A 818 27.24 -12.36 -37.30
N ILE A 819 26.81 -12.75 -36.09
CA ILE A 819 26.55 -11.81 -34.99
C ILE A 819 27.89 -11.19 -34.54
N PRO A 820 28.01 -9.85 -34.53
CA PRO A 820 29.19 -9.16 -34.01
C PRO A 820 29.55 -9.59 -32.58
N SER A 821 30.84 -9.81 -32.32
CA SER A 821 31.32 -10.33 -31.02
C SER A 821 31.07 -9.38 -29.85
N ASP A 822 31.01 -8.07 -30.12
CA ASP A 822 30.72 -7.03 -29.13
C ASP A 822 29.27 -7.07 -28.64
N ILE A 823 28.32 -7.47 -29.50
CA ILE A 823 26.94 -7.77 -29.09
C ILE A 823 26.92 -8.95 -28.12
N SER A 824 27.60 -10.04 -28.46
CA SER A 824 27.69 -11.22 -27.59
C SER A 824 28.42 -10.94 -26.28
N ALA A 825 29.39 -10.01 -26.27
CA ALA A 825 30.11 -9.57 -25.08
C ALA A 825 29.31 -8.60 -24.19
N GLY A 826 28.15 -8.11 -24.65
CA GLY A 826 27.33 -7.14 -23.91
C GLY A 826 27.86 -5.71 -23.96
N THR A 827 28.75 -5.39 -24.90
CA THR A 827 29.33 -4.05 -25.10
C THR A 827 29.14 -3.59 -26.56
N PRO A 828 27.90 -3.51 -27.05
CA PRO A 828 27.63 -3.26 -28.46
C PRO A 828 28.10 -1.87 -28.92
N ASN A 829 28.73 -1.80 -30.11
CA ASN A 829 29.22 -0.58 -30.74
C ASN A 829 28.68 -0.45 -32.18
N PRO A 830 27.55 0.26 -32.38
CA PRO A 830 26.94 0.45 -33.69
C PRO A 830 27.87 1.04 -34.76
N LEU A 831 28.84 1.86 -34.37
CA LEU A 831 29.78 2.49 -35.31
C LEU A 831 30.72 1.49 -35.98
N ALA A 832 30.86 0.27 -35.44
CA ALA A 832 31.74 -0.77 -35.95
C ALA A 832 31.04 -1.79 -36.87
N TRP A 833 29.70 -1.76 -36.98
CA TRP A 833 28.94 -2.81 -37.67
C TRP A 833 28.77 -2.60 -39.18
N GLY A 834 29.26 -1.48 -39.71
CA GLY A 834 29.14 -1.15 -41.13
C GLY A 834 27.72 -0.74 -41.52
N GLN A 835 27.41 -0.87 -42.82
CA GLN A 835 26.18 -0.36 -43.41
C GLN A 835 24.92 -1.07 -42.85
N PRO A 836 23.93 -0.32 -42.31
CA PRO A 836 22.65 -0.90 -41.85
C PRO A 836 21.74 -1.32 -43.01
N MET A 837 20.71 -2.12 -42.71
CA MET A 837 19.65 -2.43 -43.68
C MET A 837 18.79 -1.22 -43.99
N THR A 838 18.49 -0.40 -42.98
CA THR A 838 17.83 0.91 -43.15
C THR A 838 18.55 1.98 -42.36
N HIS A 839 18.62 3.18 -42.92
CA HIS A 839 19.14 4.37 -42.26
C HIS A 839 18.21 5.54 -42.53
N PHE A 840 17.14 5.64 -41.73
CA PHE A 840 16.21 6.75 -41.79
C PHE A 840 16.85 8.00 -41.21
N ALA A 841 16.97 9.05 -42.02
CA ALA A 841 17.51 10.35 -41.64
C ALA A 841 16.66 11.49 -42.24
N GLY A 842 17.06 12.75 -42.04
CA GLY A 842 16.45 13.90 -42.71
C GLY A 842 15.13 14.41 -42.10
N CYS A 843 14.66 13.78 -41.01
CA CYS A 843 13.48 14.19 -40.25
C CYS A 843 13.88 14.58 -38.82
N ALA A 844 13.16 15.53 -38.22
CA ALA A 844 13.31 15.89 -36.80
C ALA A 844 12.57 14.86 -35.92
N PHE A 845 13.15 13.66 -35.76
CA PHE A 845 12.46 12.50 -35.19
C PHE A 845 11.82 12.78 -33.82
N ASP A 846 12.49 13.50 -32.92
CA ASP A 846 11.96 13.82 -31.58
C ASP A 846 10.63 14.59 -31.58
N ASN A 847 10.30 15.26 -32.68
CA ASN A 847 9.00 15.93 -32.82
C ASN A 847 7.86 14.95 -33.14
N PHE A 848 8.18 13.81 -33.76
CA PHE A 848 7.22 12.90 -34.38
C PHE A 848 7.21 11.51 -33.75
N ILE A 849 8.32 11.05 -33.19
CA ILE A 849 8.51 9.71 -32.62
C ILE A 849 9.08 9.89 -31.21
N LYS A 850 8.33 9.51 -30.17
CA LYS A 850 8.73 9.67 -28.76
C LYS A 850 7.85 8.87 -27.82
N ASN A 851 8.42 8.46 -26.68
CA ASN A 851 7.73 7.69 -25.65
C ASN A 851 7.07 6.42 -26.22
N ASN A 852 7.79 5.67 -27.05
CA ASN A 852 7.27 4.46 -27.67
C ASN A 852 7.48 3.24 -26.77
N ASN A 853 6.43 2.42 -26.61
CA ASN A 853 6.52 1.12 -25.97
C ASN A 853 6.87 0.05 -27.01
N ILE A 854 7.66 -0.93 -26.60
CA ILE A 854 8.04 -2.09 -27.42
C ILE A 854 6.88 -3.08 -27.45
N VAL A 855 6.58 -3.64 -28.61
CA VAL A 855 5.49 -4.61 -28.81
C VAL A 855 5.97 -5.83 -29.58
N PHE A 856 5.49 -7.00 -29.15
CA PHE A 856 5.47 -8.23 -29.95
C PHE A 856 4.04 -8.69 -30.12
N ASP A 857 3.66 -9.09 -31.32
CA ASP A 857 2.39 -9.76 -31.56
C ASP A 857 2.45 -10.71 -32.76
N VAL A 858 1.40 -11.50 -32.89
CA VAL A 858 1.04 -12.21 -34.11
C VAL A 858 -0.43 -11.96 -34.36
N THR A 859 -0.74 -11.03 -35.27
CA THR A 859 -2.10 -10.82 -35.76
C THR A 859 -2.38 -11.67 -37.00
N PHE A 860 -3.66 -11.76 -37.37
CA PHE A 860 -4.11 -12.51 -38.53
C PHE A 860 -5.06 -11.69 -39.37
N CYS A 861 -4.92 -11.75 -40.68
CA CYS A 861 -5.68 -10.89 -41.59
C CYS A 861 -5.54 -9.41 -41.15
N GLY A 862 -6.61 -8.63 -41.15
CA GLY A 862 -6.57 -7.21 -40.77
C GLY A 862 -6.18 -6.29 -41.93
N GLN A 863 -5.91 -5.03 -41.57
CA GLN A 863 -5.73 -3.92 -42.50
C GLN A 863 -4.57 -4.08 -43.49
N TRP A 864 -3.58 -4.93 -43.21
CA TRP A 864 -2.54 -5.25 -44.19
C TRP A 864 -2.71 -6.64 -44.80
N ALA A 865 -2.49 -7.72 -44.02
CA ALA A 865 -2.49 -9.08 -44.55
C ALA A 865 -3.80 -9.46 -45.24
N GLY A 866 -4.94 -8.99 -44.74
CA GLY A 866 -6.25 -9.19 -45.35
C GLY A 866 -6.44 -8.39 -46.64
N ASN A 867 -6.01 -7.13 -46.66
CA ASN A 867 -6.17 -6.25 -47.82
C ASN A 867 -5.34 -6.68 -49.03
N VAL A 868 -4.13 -7.21 -48.80
CA VAL A 868 -3.28 -7.74 -49.89
C VAL A 868 -3.55 -9.21 -50.22
N TRP A 869 -4.53 -9.85 -49.58
CA TRP A 869 -4.82 -11.29 -49.76
C TRP A 869 -5.13 -11.65 -51.22
N SER A 870 -6.02 -10.91 -51.85
CA SER A 870 -6.52 -11.17 -53.21
C SER A 870 -5.57 -10.71 -54.31
N SER A 871 -4.77 -9.67 -54.06
CA SER A 871 -3.77 -9.15 -55.00
C SER A 871 -2.42 -9.87 -54.89
N GLY A 872 -2.14 -10.48 -53.74
CA GLY A 872 -0.97 -11.33 -53.51
C GLY A 872 -1.17 -12.77 -53.98
N THR A 873 -0.24 -13.65 -53.60
CA THR A 873 -0.25 -15.06 -54.03
C THR A 873 -1.13 -15.97 -53.15
N CYS A 874 -1.54 -15.51 -51.96
CA CYS A 874 -2.21 -16.38 -50.98
C CYS A 874 -3.60 -16.85 -51.42
N ALA A 875 -4.42 -15.99 -52.03
CA ALA A 875 -5.72 -16.43 -52.53
C ALA A 875 -5.59 -17.57 -53.56
N ALA A 876 -4.62 -17.46 -54.47
CA ALA A 876 -4.34 -18.48 -55.49
C ALA A 876 -3.72 -19.75 -54.89
N GLN A 877 -2.73 -19.62 -53.99
CA GLN A 877 -2.02 -20.76 -53.39
C GLN A 877 -2.91 -21.59 -52.48
N THR A 878 -3.82 -20.95 -51.75
CA THR A 878 -4.71 -21.61 -50.79
C THR A 878 -6.02 -22.09 -51.42
N GLY A 879 -6.35 -21.62 -52.62
CA GLY A 879 -7.66 -21.84 -53.23
C GLY A 879 -8.82 -21.16 -52.49
N ASN A 880 -8.53 -20.22 -51.59
CA ASN A 880 -9.51 -19.53 -50.76
C ASN A 880 -9.50 -18.02 -51.04
N GLY A 881 -10.62 -17.47 -51.49
CA GLY A 881 -10.76 -16.04 -51.79
C GLY A 881 -10.83 -15.11 -50.57
N ASN A 882 -10.91 -15.65 -49.34
CA ASN A 882 -11.09 -14.86 -48.13
C ASN A 882 -10.09 -15.27 -47.03
N CYS A 883 -9.29 -14.31 -46.56
CA CYS A 883 -8.28 -14.52 -45.53
C CYS A 883 -8.86 -15.11 -44.24
N ILE A 884 -9.95 -14.52 -43.73
CA ILE A 884 -10.57 -14.93 -42.45
C ILE A 884 -11.05 -16.38 -42.54
N ASN A 885 -11.72 -16.74 -43.64
CA ASN A 885 -12.14 -18.13 -43.87
C ASN A 885 -10.95 -19.09 -43.90
N TYR A 886 -9.82 -18.69 -44.48
CA TYR A 886 -8.62 -19.52 -44.49
C TYR A 886 -8.04 -19.70 -43.09
N VAL A 887 -7.82 -18.59 -42.36
CA VAL A 887 -7.26 -18.60 -41.01
C VAL A 887 -8.15 -19.39 -40.04
N ALA A 888 -9.47 -19.25 -40.12
CA ALA A 888 -10.41 -19.94 -39.26
C ALA A 888 -10.40 -21.46 -39.47
N ASN A 889 -10.32 -21.93 -40.72
CA ASN A 889 -10.49 -23.34 -41.08
C ASN A 889 -9.18 -24.15 -41.15
N ASN A 890 -8.02 -23.51 -41.14
CA ASN A 890 -6.72 -24.19 -41.34
C ASN A 890 -5.74 -23.97 -40.16
N PRO A 891 -6.10 -24.30 -38.91
CA PRO A 891 -5.25 -24.03 -37.75
C PRO A 891 -3.83 -24.62 -37.86
N GLY A 892 -3.71 -25.83 -38.42
CA GLY A 892 -2.44 -26.56 -38.45
C GLY A 892 -1.33 -25.90 -39.26
N VAL A 893 -1.63 -24.96 -40.17
CA VAL A 893 -0.59 -24.25 -40.93
C VAL A 893 0.16 -23.22 -40.09
N PHE A 894 -0.37 -22.86 -38.91
CA PHE A 894 0.20 -21.86 -38.01
C PHE A 894 1.08 -22.45 -36.91
N SER A 895 1.49 -23.72 -37.02
CA SER A 895 2.37 -24.37 -36.03
C SER A 895 3.73 -23.66 -35.91
N GLU A 896 4.21 -23.06 -37.01
CA GLU A 896 5.45 -22.26 -37.05
C GLU A 896 5.18 -20.75 -36.90
N SER A 897 4.00 -20.34 -36.46
CA SER A 897 3.66 -18.93 -36.22
C SER A 897 3.91 -18.56 -34.76
N TYR A 898 5.17 -18.53 -34.34
CA TYR A 898 5.57 -18.18 -32.96
C TYR A 898 6.92 -17.44 -32.90
N TRP A 899 7.09 -16.63 -31.86
CA TRP A 899 8.36 -16.03 -31.46
C TRP A 899 9.09 -16.94 -30.46
N LEU A 900 10.39 -17.14 -30.66
CA LEU A 900 11.29 -17.74 -29.67
C LEU A 900 12.47 -16.79 -29.41
N ILE A 901 12.39 -16.07 -28.30
CA ILE A 901 13.25 -14.95 -27.97
C ILE A 901 14.36 -15.42 -27.03
N ASN A 902 15.63 -15.23 -27.42
CA ASN A 902 16.78 -15.48 -26.55
C ASN A 902 16.98 -14.32 -25.57
N SER A 903 16.94 -13.08 -26.07
CA SER A 903 17.02 -11.89 -25.24
C SER A 903 16.56 -10.64 -25.99
N LEU A 904 16.07 -9.65 -25.25
CA LEU A 904 15.90 -8.27 -25.70
C LEU A 904 16.65 -7.38 -24.71
N LYS A 905 17.66 -6.66 -25.17
CA LYS A 905 18.47 -5.75 -24.34
C LYS A 905 18.36 -4.33 -24.86
N VAL A 906 18.16 -3.38 -23.95
CA VAL A 906 18.09 -1.95 -24.26
C VAL A 906 19.26 -1.25 -23.59
N TYR A 907 20.02 -0.48 -24.36
CA TYR A 907 21.15 0.31 -23.88
C TYR A 907 20.85 1.79 -24.05
N ASN A 908 21.24 2.58 -23.05
CA ASN A 908 21.18 4.03 -23.15
C ASN A 908 22.20 4.51 -24.19
N VAL A 909 21.76 5.44 -25.02
CA VAL A 909 22.63 6.17 -25.94
C VAL A 909 23.01 7.50 -25.27
N PRO A 910 24.27 7.96 -25.38
CA PRO A 910 24.61 9.33 -25.01
C PRO A 910 23.73 10.29 -25.81
N THR A 911 22.99 11.14 -25.09
CA THR A 911 22.17 12.22 -25.66
C THR A 911 23.03 13.29 -26.32
#